data_AF-A0A847I448-F1
#
_entry.id   AF-A0A847I448-F1
#
_cell.length_a   1.000
_cell.length_b   1.000
_cell.length_c   1.000
_cell.angle_alpha   90.00
_cell.angle_beta   90.00
_cell.angle_gamma   90.00
#
_symmetry.space_group_name_H-M   'P 1'
#
loop_
_entity.id
_entity.type
_entity.pdbx_description
1 polymer ?
#
loop_
_entity_poly.entity_id
_entity_poly.type
_entity_poly.pdbx_seq_one_letter_code
_entity_poly.pdbx_strand_id
1 'polypeptide(L)'
;MSAGLVVAFGFLNPGLLWGLGLAGVPILIHLLSRRYVRRIEWGATQFLLIAERQTRRRVRFEQWLLVALRCLALASLALLVARPFVRPGLIAALLGGRGQVARIVILDDSASMSYRIGAAAEFDRLKDATGRLLSWLHQEAPHDPVTVCLTSAGGIPMVQDALLSEADLADLRARIARLEPVEVPARPGRVIAALAGRQLSVEIAGADYYVLSDFQQTDWLAGGVNGRSVFAPLRAGNQAEASTSAAGEQASGQLTSPPPERPVRAVLVASGVQPRSNVALIDARLERAQTIAGFPAVVRVAVANYAMQTVSDIVLQVEIDGAPLPATPVGAIEAGQHKDVSLEVTFPEAGTHVLTLTLGPVDSFRADDVHRQTVEVKSALAVLLVNGSPGADEYRDETFLLRNALAPPGPLSSGIQVDTVDPEQLRATELDRYDVVVLCNVPPPDEVAASALSTYVKAGGGLAIFLGGEVGDPAEYNRTLYAGRAALLPAPLESIVSPPGEGGGVGLLRTEPHAVTAAFPAGSDVLSEYVHFWRYYRCAEVGPREAEQAEAAAVVLARYPDQEGSPAILERAVGRGRVLLFTSTADLEWNDWARAPDGSFVVTMLELVHYLARRSDQPGAFAAGRPLYVTLSPQMYEPAAIFKSPAFPNEPPFAASTVAPPDADAPLVVPGPNATRLGTYIVDLTPRSDFGLTAPTVHPVCVNLDPAESDLSVASPAALDAALAGIPHELVATADEFLQGAEHTRQELWPALLVFTVITLMSEQFLAWWFAKPRTGSGLATPVAAISGRRRLAGRLRRGRQAAVRAFRGNRP
;
A
#
# COMPACT_ATOMS: atom_id res chain seq x y z
N MET A 1 13.95 -49.75 7.55
CA MET A 1 15.21 -49.62 6.78
C MET A 1 14.95 -50.02 5.34
N SER A 2 14.68 -49.03 4.49
CA SER A 2 14.80 -49.08 3.04
C SER A 2 14.49 -47.66 2.55
N ALA A 3 15.44 -46.77 2.78
CA ALA A 3 15.42 -45.42 2.24
C ALA A 3 15.39 -45.55 0.70
N GLY A 4 14.31 -45.04 0.10
CA GLY A 4 14.24 -44.81 -1.33
C GLY A 4 15.34 -43.81 -1.68
N LEU A 5 16.42 -44.31 -2.28
CA LEU A 5 17.47 -43.49 -2.86
C LEU A 5 16.84 -42.76 -4.05
N VAL A 6 16.29 -41.58 -3.81
CA VAL A 6 15.78 -40.68 -4.86
C VAL A 6 16.94 -40.50 -5.84
N VAL A 7 16.75 -40.99 -7.07
CA VAL A 7 17.85 -41.21 -8.00
C VAL A 7 18.39 -39.85 -8.47
N ALA A 8 19.46 -39.38 -7.84
CA ALA A 8 20.14 -38.10 -8.08
C ALA A 8 20.91 -38.03 -9.42
N PHE A 9 20.93 -39.11 -10.18
CA PHE A 9 21.59 -39.27 -11.48
C PHE A 9 20.67 -40.02 -12.44
N GLY A 10 20.29 -39.41 -13.58
CA GLY A 10 19.32 -39.99 -14.49
C GLY A 10 19.71 -39.89 -15.95
N PHE A 11 18.96 -40.56 -16.81
CA PHE A 11 19.07 -40.48 -18.27
C PHE A 11 17.74 -39.97 -18.82
N LEU A 12 17.78 -39.02 -19.76
CA LEU A 12 16.56 -38.59 -20.45
C LEU A 12 15.98 -39.73 -21.30
N ASN A 13 16.86 -40.57 -21.87
CA ASN A 13 16.47 -41.70 -22.71
C ASN A 13 17.05 -43.02 -22.15
N PRO A 14 16.53 -43.56 -21.03
CA PRO A 14 17.11 -44.74 -20.37
C PRO A 14 17.08 -45.98 -21.27
N GLY A 15 16.10 -46.11 -22.18
CA GLY A 15 16.05 -47.20 -23.15
C GLY A 15 17.23 -47.25 -24.12
N LEU A 16 17.91 -46.12 -24.36
CA LEU A 16 19.07 -46.06 -25.26
C LEU A 16 20.37 -46.55 -24.60
N LEU A 17 20.35 -46.87 -23.29
CA LEU A 17 21.48 -47.49 -22.60
C LEU A 17 21.84 -48.87 -23.12
N TRP A 18 20.90 -49.58 -23.76
CA TRP A 18 21.21 -50.82 -24.47
C TRP A 18 22.29 -50.62 -25.55
N GLY A 19 22.45 -49.39 -26.05
CA GLY A 19 23.54 -49.00 -26.96
C GLY A 19 24.94 -49.19 -26.38
N LEU A 20 25.12 -49.27 -25.06
CA LEU A 20 26.40 -49.62 -24.44
C LEU A 20 26.90 -51.01 -24.87
N GLY A 21 26.01 -51.92 -25.29
CA GLY A 21 26.39 -53.20 -25.88
C GLY A 21 27.28 -53.06 -27.12
N LEU A 22 27.17 -51.96 -27.87
CA LEU A 22 28.03 -51.67 -29.02
C LEU A 22 29.50 -51.48 -28.63
N ALA A 23 29.79 -51.09 -27.39
CA ALA A 23 31.16 -51.04 -26.88
C ALA A 23 31.83 -52.42 -26.84
N GLY A 24 31.07 -53.52 -26.89
CA GLY A 24 31.59 -54.88 -27.02
C GLY A 24 32.06 -55.26 -28.43
N VAL A 25 31.65 -54.52 -29.46
CA VAL A 25 31.95 -54.83 -30.87
C VAL A 25 33.47 -54.85 -31.16
N PRO A 26 34.28 -53.85 -30.72
CA PRO A 26 35.73 -53.88 -30.92
C PRO A 26 36.41 -55.08 -30.26
N ILE A 27 35.91 -55.52 -29.09
CA ILE A 27 36.45 -56.68 -28.37
C ILE A 27 36.14 -57.95 -29.15
N LEU A 28 34.90 -58.12 -29.63
CA LEU A 28 34.49 -59.25 -30.46
C LEU A 28 35.32 -59.32 -31.74
N ILE A 29 35.48 -58.20 -32.46
CA ILE A 29 36.31 -58.12 -33.67
C ILE A 29 37.77 -58.46 -33.35
N HIS A 30 38.32 -57.95 -32.24
CA HIS A 30 39.69 -58.27 -31.82
C HIS A 30 39.87 -59.79 -31.58
N LEU A 31 38.92 -60.43 -30.88
CA LEU A 31 38.94 -61.87 -30.62
C LEU A 31 38.77 -62.70 -31.90
N LEU A 32 37.92 -62.28 -32.83
CA LEU A 32 37.69 -62.98 -34.11
C LEU A 32 38.90 -62.86 -35.06
N SER A 33 39.54 -61.69 -35.10
CA SER A 33 40.70 -61.42 -35.97
C SER A 33 41.94 -62.25 -35.61
N ARG A 34 42.02 -62.81 -34.39
CA ARG A 34 43.08 -63.75 -33.99
C ARG A 34 43.03 -65.09 -34.72
N ARG A 35 41.93 -65.44 -35.41
CA ARG A 35 41.74 -66.75 -36.06
C ARG A 35 42.28 -66.84 -37.49
N TYR A 36 42.71 -65.74 -38.10
CA TYR A 36 43.27 -65.72 -39.47
C TYR A 36 44.72 -65.27 -39.49
N VAL A 37 45.62 -66.13 -39.04
CA VAL A 37 47.07 -65.98 -39.32
C VAL A 37 47.47 -67.08 -40.28
N ARG A 38 47.53 -66.78 -41.59
CA ARG A 38 48.19 -67.65 -42.56
C ARG A 38 49.68 -67.60 -42.27
N ARG A 39 50.21 -68.68 -41.68
CA ARG A 39 51.66 -68.90 -41.57
C ARG A 39 52.17 -69.27 -42.96
N ILE A 40 53.02 -68.44 -43.54
CA ILE A 40 53.79 -68.78 -44.73
C ILE A 40 55.19 -69.10 -44.22
N GLU A 41 55.63 -70.34 -44.40
CA GLU A 41 57.00 -70.73 -44.09
C GLU A 41 57.92 -70.23 -45.21
N TRP A 42 58.86 -69.34 -44.87
CA TRP A 42 59.94 -68.93 -45.77
C TRP A 42 61.27 -68.98 -45.01
N GLY A 43 62.33 -69.45 -45.68
CA GLY A 43 63.56 -69.99 -45.07
C GLY A 43 64.49 -69.04 -44.29
N ALA A 44 64.06 -67.82 -43.92
CA ALA A 44 64.86 -66.82 -43.20
C ALA A 44 64.34 -66.47 -41.78
N THR A 45 63.41 -67.26 -41.20
CA THR A 45 62.75 -66.98 -39.91
C THR A 45 63.66 -66.96 -38.67
N GLN A 46 64.84 -67.57 -38.76
CA GLN A 46 65.79 -67.73 -37.65
C GLN A 46 66.38 -66.39 -37.14
N PHE A 47 66.42 -65.33 -37.97
CA PHE A 47 66.84 -63.99 -37.54
C PHE A 47 65.69 -63.14 -36.95
N LEU A 48 64.43 -63.49 -37.23
CA LEU A 48 63.25 -62.77 -36.70
C LEU A 48 62.87 -63.21 -35.28
N LEU A 49 63.12 -64.48 -34.93
CA LEU A 49 62.77 -65.06 -33.62
C LEU A 49 63.59 -64.49 -32.44
N ILE A 50 64.77 -63.92 -32.70
CA ILE A 50 65.61 -63.26 -31.68
C ILE A 50 65.10 -61.83 -31.37
N ALA A 51 64.48 -61.15 -32.34
CA ALA A 51 63.86 -59.82 -32.15
C ALA A 51 62.41 -59.86 -31.62
N GLU A 52 61.70 -60.98 -31.82
CA GLU A 52 60.26 -61.06 -31.52
C GLU A 52 59.94 -61.22 -30.02
N ARG A 53 60.84 -61.82 -29.22
CA ARG A 53 60.59 -62.05 -27.78
C ARG A 53 60.57 -60.77 -26.95
N GLN A 54 61.31 -59.72 -27.32
CA GLN A 54 61.29 -58.44 -26.59
C GLN A 54 60.15 -57.52 -27.04
N THR A 55 59.69 -57.61 -28.28
CA THR A 55 58.69 -56.69 -28.86
C THR A 55 57.25 -57.15 -28.63
N ARG A 56 57.03 -58.45 -28.35
CA ARG A 56 55.69 -59.07 -28.18
C ARG A 56 54.86 -58.49 -27.03
N ARG A 57 55.49 -58.10 -25.91
CA ARG A 57 54.78 -57.50 -24.76
C ARG A 57 54.28 -56.09 -25.09
N ARG A 58 55.10 -55.31 -25.79
CA ARG A 58 54.78 -53.94 -26.18
C ARG A 58 53.65 -53.86 -27.20
N VAL A 59 53.71 -54.66 -28.26
CA VAL A 59 52.66 -54.69 -29.31
C VAL A 59 51.31 -55.12 -28.72
N ARG A 60 51.31 -56.06 -27.76
CA ARG A 60 50.07 -56.44 -27.05
C ARG A 60 49.50 -55.27 -26.25
N PHE A 61 50.33 -54.52 -25.54
CA PHE A 61 49.87 -53.35 -24.76
C PHE A 61 49.30 -52.26 -25.67
N GLU A 62 49.99 -51.93 -26.76
CA GLU A 62 49.53 -50.94 -27.76
C GLU A 62 48.18 -51.35 -28.38
N GLN A 63 48.00 -52.64 -28.70
CA GLN A 63 46.73 -53.16 -29.22
C GLN A 63 45.60 -53.13 -28.20
N TRP A 64 45.85 -53.53 -26.94
CA TRP A 64 44.84 -53.48 -25.89
C TRP A 64 44.42 -52.05 -25.55
N LEU A 65 45.36 -51.10 -25.58
CA LEU A 65 45.06 -49.68 -25.39
C LEU A 65 44.16 -49.12 -26.51
N LEU A 66 44.44 -49.46 -27.78
CA LEU A 66 43.59 -49.05 -28.90
C LEU A 66 42.19 -49.68 -28.84
N VAL A 67 42.09 -50.96 -28.46
CA VAL A 67 40.78 -51.61 -28.26
C VAL A 67 40.02 -50.94 -27.12
N ALA A 68 40.68 -50.64 -26.00
CA ALA A 68 40.06 -49.94 -24.87
C ALA A 68 39.55 -48.55 -25.26
N LEU A 69 40.32 -47.76 -26.01
CA LEU A 69 39.88 -46.45 -26.50
C LEU A 69 38.70 -46.55 -27.48
N ARG A 70 38.64 -47.58 -28.33
CA ARG A 70 37.49 -47.81 -29.22
C ARG A 70 36.22 -48.18 -28.45
N CYS A 71 36.36 -49.03 -27.44
CA CYS A 71 35.25 -49.36 -26.54
C CYS A 71 34.77 -48.12 -25.79
N LEU A 72 35.71 -47.29 -25.30
CA LEU A 72 35.42 -46.08 -24.57
C LEU A 72 34.76 -45.01 -25.45
N ALA A 73 35.19 -44.85 -26.70
CA ALA A 73 34.55 -43.98 -27.68
C ALA A 73 33.09 -44.38 -27.95
N LEU A 74 32.85 -45.68 -28.22
CA LEU A 74 31.49 -46.20 -28.45
C LEU A 74 30.61 -46.11 -27.20
N ALA A 75 31.17 -46.37 -26.02
CA ALA A 75 30.47 -46.21 -24.75
C ALA A 75 30.10 -44.74 -24.49
N SER A 76 31.03 -43.81 -24.73
CA SER A 76 30.78 -42.37 -24.59
C SER A 76 29.74 -41.87 -25.60
N LEU A 77 29.70 -42.42 -26.81
CA LEU A 77 28.68 -42.11 -27.82
C LEU A 77 27.29 -42.61 -27.42
N ALA A 78 27.20 -43.84 -26.89
CA ALA A 78 25.94 -44.37 -26.36
C ALA A 78 25.43 -43.52 -25.18
N LEU A 79 26.33 -43.09 -24.28
CA LEU A 79 25.99 -42.17 -23.19
C LEU A 79 25.59 -40.79 -23.71
N LEU A 80 26.26 -40.25 -24.73
CA LEU A 80 25.92 -38.97 -25.35
C LEU A 80 24.46 -38.95 -25.84
N VAL A 81 24.02 -40.05 -26.46
CA VAL A 81 22.65 -40.21 -26.97
C VAL A 81 21.65 -40.50 -25.85
N ALA A 82 22.06 -41.22 -24.81
CA ALA A 82 21.23 -41.44 -23.61
C ALA A 82 21.01 -40.15 -22.79
N ARG A 83 21.79 -39.09 -23.07
CA ARG A 83 21.75 -37.76 -22.43
C ARG A 83 21.62 -37.85 -20.91
N PRO A 84 22.69 -38.30 -20.21
CA PRO A 84 22.72 -38.29 -18.75
C PRO A 84 22.63 -36.85 -18.25
N PHE A 85 21.89 -36.68 -17.16
CA PHE A 85 21.75 -35.42 -16.46
C PHE A 85 22.08 -35.62 -14.98
N VAL A 86 22.58 -34.55 -14.38
CA VAL A 86 22.83 -34.47 -12.94
C VAL A 86 21.98 -33.36 -12.35
N ARG A 87 21.44 -33.60 -11.16
CA ARG A 87 20.83 -32.54 -10.36
C ARG A 87 21.94 -31.68 -9.74
N PRO A 88 21.80 -30.35 -9.66
CA PRO A 88 22.83 -29.43 -9.16
C PRO A 88 23.40 -29.80 -7.78
N GLY A 89 22.59 -30.43 -6.91
CA GLY A 89 23.01 -30.85 -5.57
C GLY A 89 24.15 -31.88 -5.52
N LEU A 90 24.28 -32.75 -6.53
CA LEU A 90 25.29 -33.83 -6.51
C LEU A 90 26.69 -33.34 -6.91
N ILE A 91 26.78 -32.38 -7.84
CA ILE A 91 28.05 -31.73 -8.23
C ILE A 91 28.58 -30.91 -7.05
N ALA A 92 27.69 -30.20 -6.33
CA ALA A 92 28.05 -29.44 -5.14
C ALA A 92 28.43 -30.33 -3.95
N ALA A 93 27.73 -31.46 -3.74
CA ALA A 93 28.06 -32.43 -2.69
C ALA A 93 29.42 -33.11 -2.90
N LEU A 94 29.82 -33.34 -4.16
CA LEU A 94 31.11 -33.97 -4.50
C LEU A 94 32.31 -33.00 -4.49
N LEU A 95 32.09 -31.70 -4.71
CA LEU A 95 33.16 -30.68 -4.80
C LEU A 95 33.39 -29.88 -3.49
N GLY A 96 32.69 -30.22 -2.41
CA GLY A 96 32.67 -29.43 -1.17
C GLY A 96 31.48 -28.48 -1.17
N GLY A 97 30.54 -28.73 -0.25
CA GLY A 97 29.17 -28.25 -0.29
C GLY A 97 29.00 -26.75 -0.45
N ARG A 98 27.99 -26.35 -1.23
CA ARG A 98 27.32 -25.07 -0.98
C ARG A 98 26.79 -25.12 0.47
N GLY A 99 27.13 -24.12 1.28
CA GLY A 99 26.46 -23.96 2.58
C GLY A 99 24.96 -23.84 2.39
N GLN A 100 24.19 -24.14 3.43
CA GLN A 100 22.72 -24.12 3.39
C GLN A 100 22.21 -22.77 2.88
N VAL A 101 21.14 -22.77 2.09
CA VAL A 101 20.51 -21.55 1.60
C VAL A 101 19.19 -21.38 2.35
N ALA A 102 18.95 -20.23 2.98
CA ALA A 102 17.65 -19.98 3.60
C ALA A 102 16.57 -19.82 2.53
N ARG A 103 15.45 -20.53 2.66
CA ARG A 103 14.28 -20.46 1.76
C ARG A 103 13.18 -19.68 2.45
N ILE A 104 12.96 -18.45 2.02
CA ILE A 104 12.01 -17.53 2.64
C ILE A 104 10.81 -17.40 1.71
N VAL A 105 9.65 -17.87 2.14
CA VAL A 105 8.40 -17.82 1.39
C VAL A 105 7.52 -16.72 1.99
N ILE A 106 7.16 -15.73 1.19
CA ILE A 106 6.25 -14.65 1.55
C ILE A 106 4.98 -14.86 0.73
N LEU A 107 3.87 -15.14 1.40
CA LEU A 107 2.56 -15.31 0.80
C LEU A 107 1.73 -14.06 1.07
N ASP A 108 1.20 -13.46 0.01
CA ASP A 108 0.28 -12.34 0.13
C ASP A 108 -1.11 -12.81 0.55
N ASP A 109 -1.62 -12.23 1.63
CA ASP A 109 -2.94 -12.50 2.18
C ASP A 109 -3.80 -11.24 2.28
N SER A 110 -3.43 -10.15 1.59
CA SER A 110 -4.15 -8.87 1.59
C SER A 110 -5.61 -8.96 1.14
N ALA A 111 -6.35 -7.85 1.33
CA ALA A 111 -7.76 -7.78 0.96
C ALA A 111 -7.98 -8.08 -0.52
N SER A 112 -7.16 -7.53 -1.42
CA SER A 112 -7.22 -7.79 -2.87
C SER A 112 -7.11 -9.28 -3.25
N MET A 113 -6.54 -10.13 -2.39
CA MET A 113 -6.50 -11.59 -2.61
C MET A 113 -7.87 -12.26 -2.55
N SER A 114 -8.88 -11.57 -2.02
CA SER A 114 -10.29 -12.01 -2.07
C SER A 114 -10.95 -11.85 -3.44
N TYR A 115 -10.25 -11.24 -4.41
CA TYR A 115 -10.71 -11.14 -5.81
C TYR A 115 -11.10 -12.52 -6.36
N ARG A 116 -12.26 -12.59 -7.00
CA ARG A 116 -12.87 -13.84 -7.47
C ARG A 116 -12.76 -14.01 -8.97
N ILE A 117 -12.54 -15.25 -9.40
CA ILE A 117 -12.51 -15.63 -10.81
C ILE A 117 -13.46 -16.80 -10.99
N GLY A 118 -14.66 -16.49 -11.48
CA GLY A 118 -15.76 -17.44 -11.46
C GLY A 118 -16.11 -17.83 -10.02
N ALA A 119 -15.99 -19.12 -9.69
CA ALA A 119 -16.35 -19.65 -8.37
C ALA A 119 -15.19 -19.65 -7.35
N ALA A 120 -13.93 -19.47 -7.77
CA ALA A 120 -12.76 -19.58 -6.90
C ALA A 120 -12.16 -18.21 -6.60
N ALA A 121 -11.65 -18.02 -5.37
CA ALA A 121 -10.87 -16.84 -5.03
C ALA A 121 -9.43 -16.96 -5.57
N GLU A 122 -8.80 -15.83 -5.85
CA GLU A 122 -7.41 -15.77 -6.30
C GLU A 122 -6.46 -16.34 -5.24
N PHE A 123 -6.74 -16.07 -3.96
CA PHE A 123 -5.98 -16.62 -2.84
C PHE A 123 -5.94 -18.15 -2.82
N ASP A 124 -6.99 -18.84 -3.25
CA ASP A 124 -7.00 -20.32 -3.30
C ASP A 124 -5.93 -20.85 -4.26
N ARG A 125 -5.72 -20.17 -5.40
CA ARG A 125 -4.66 -20.52 -6.35
C ARG A 125 -3.27 -20.27 -5.76
N LEU A 126 -3.11 -19.18 -5.01
CA LEU A 126 -1.85 -18.86 -4.32
C LEU A 126 -1.54 -19.87 -3.21
N LYS A 127 -2.54 -20.33 -2.46
CA LYS A 127 -2.39 -21.41 -1.46
C LYS A 127 -1.91 -22.70 -2.13
N ASP A 128 -2.54 -23.08 -3.24
CA ASP A 128 -2.14 -24.28 -4.01
C ASP A 128 -0.73 -24.14 -4.58
N ALA A 129 -0.39 -22.99 -5.16
CA ALA A 129 0.94 -22.64 -5.63
C ALA A 129 2.00 -22.76 -4.52
N THR A 130 1.72 -22.18 -3.35
CA THR A 130 2.60 -22.21 -2.18
C THR A 130 2.83 -23.65 -1.71
N GLY A 131 1.76 -24.45 -1.60
CA GLY A 131 1.86 -25.85 -1.20
C GLY A 131 2.72 -26.69 -2.15
N ARG A 132 2.64 -26.43 -3.46
CA ARG A 132 3.49 -27.09 -4.47
C ARG A 132 4.94 -26.62 -4.41
N LEU A 133 5.18 -25.31 -4.24
CA LEU A 133 6.53 -24.76 -4.05
C LEU A 133 7.22 -25.37 -2.83
N LEU A 134 6.53 -25.44 -1.69
CA LEU A 134 7.07 -26.07 -0.47
C LEU A 134 7.39 -27.56 -0.68
N SER A 135 6.56 -28.26 -1.45
CA SER A 135 6.79 -29.66 -1.78
C SER A 135 8.01 -29.84 -2.68
N TRP A 136 8.20 -28.94 -3.64
CA TRP A 136 9.39 -28.91 -4.49
C TRP A 136 10.66 -28.57 -3.70
N LEU A 137 10.61 -27.57 -2.81
CA LEU A 137 11.73 -27.20 -1.93
C LEU A 137 12.15 -28.37 -1.03
N HIS A 138 11.18 -29.09 -0.46
CA HIS A 138 11.46 -30.28 0.34
C HIS A 138 12.18 -31.38 -0.46
N GLN A 139 11.84 -31.55 -1.74
CA GLN A 139 12.45 -32.57 -2.61
C GLN A 139 13.85 -32.17 -3.12
N GLU A 140 14.04 -30.93 -3.53
CA GLU A 140 15.29 -30.47 -4.14
C GLU A 140 16.33 -29.99 -3.12
N ALA A 141 15.88 -29.45 -1.99
CA ALA A 141 16.74 -28.88 -0.95
C ALA A 141 16.30 -29.26 0.48
N PRO A 142 16.27 -30.56 0.84
CA PRO A 142 15.75 -31.05 2.13
C PRO A 142 16.55 -30.56 3.36
N HIS A 143 17.74 -30.01 3.16
CA HIS A 143 18.62 -29.53 4.23
C HIS A 143 18.66 -28.00 4.34
N ASP A 144 17.88 -27.30 3.53
CA ASP A 144 17.79 -25.84 3.57
C ASP A 144 16.68 -25.40 4.56
N PRO A 145 16.95 -24.45 5.47
CA PRO A 145 15.95 -23.97 6.42
C PRO A 145 14.87 -23.14 5.71
N VAL A 146 13.60 -23.42 6.01
CA VAL A 146 12.42 -22.77 5.43
C VAL A 146 11.75 -21.84 6.43
N THR A 147 11.46 -20.62 5.99
CA THR A 147 10.64 -19.64 6.71
C THR A 147 9.43 -19.28 5.87
N VAL A 148 8.24 -19.24 6.46
CA VAL A 148 7.00 -18.82 5.78
C VAL A 148 6.38 -17.64 6.52
N CYS A 149 6.06 -16.57 5.80
CA CYS A 149 5.45 -15.34 6.32
C CYS A 149 4.25 -14.91 5.47
N LEU A 150 3.32 -14.21 6.12
CA LEU A 150 2.20 -13.53 5.46
C LEU A 150 2.48 -12.02 5.35
N THR A 151 1.98 -11.36 4.31
CA THR A 151 2.15 -9.90 4.11
C THR A 151 1.47 -9.09 5.21
N SER A 152 0.40 -9.62 5.80
CA SER A 152 -0.33 -9.01 6.92
C SER A 152 0.36 -9.14 8.29
N ALA A 153 1.21 -10.15 8.48
CA ALA A 153 1.70 -10.57 9.80
C ALA A 153 2.86 -9.74 10.37
N GLY A 154 3.22 -8.62 9.73
CA GLY A 154 4.22 -7.67 10.26
C GLY A 154 5.62 -8.26 10.48
N GLY A 155 5.96 -9.36 9.80
CA GLY A 155 7.24 -10.04 9.92
C GLY A 155 7.25 -11.22 10.90
N ILE A 156 6.13 -11.53 11.55
CA ILE A 156 6.01 -12.72 12.40
C ILE A 156 5.81 -13.95 11.50
N PRO A 157 6.76 -14.91 11.48
CA PRO A 157 6.67 -16.08 10.61
C PRO A 157 5.67 -17.11 11.13
N MET A 158 4.95 -17.76 10.21
CA MET A 158 4.15 -18.96 10.49
C MET A 158 5.03 -20.14 10.90
N VAL A 159 6.21 -20.22 10.29
CA VAL A 159 7.28 -21.20 10.54
C VAL A 159 8.61 -20.48 10.31
N GLN A 160 9.59 -20.66 11.20
CA GLN A 160 10.87 -19.97 11.16
C GLN A 160 12.04 -20.95 11.09
N ASP A 161 12.87 -20.81 10.06
CA ASP A 161 14.12 -21.55 9.83
C ASP A 161 14.00 -23.07 10.05
N ALA A 162 12.86 -23.64 9.66
CA ALA A 162 12.55 -25.03 9.91
C ALA A 162 13.12 -25.93 8.81
N LEU A 163 13.72 -27.05 9.22
CA LEU A 163 14.01 -28.16 8.33
C LEU A 163 12.74 -29.01 8.22
N LEU A 164 12.02 -28.87 7.10
CA LEU A 164 10.72 -29.51 6.94
C LEU A 164 10.88 -31.03 6.79
N SER A 165 10.31 -31.80 7.72
CA SER A 165 10.02 -33.22 7.49
C SER A 165 8.73 -33.39 6.66
N GLU A 166 8.45 -34.59 6.16
CA GLU A 166 7.18 -34.91 5.48
C GLU A 166 5.95 -34.59 6.35
N ALA A 167 6.05 -34.81 7.66
CA ALA A 167 4.97 -34.49 8.60
C ALA A 167 4.81 -32.97 8.79
N ASP A 168 5.91 -32.24 8.93
CA ASP A 168 5.89 -30.77 9.06
C ASP A 168 5.36 -30.10 7.79
N LEU A 169 5.74 -30.63 6.62
CA LEU A 169 5.24 -30.16 5.33
C LEU A 169 3.73 -30.37 5.20
N ALA A 170 3.23 -31.55 5.59
CA ALA A 170 1.80 -31.84 5.57
C ALA A 170 1.01 -30.92 6.52
N ASP A 171 1.52 -30.68 7.74
CA ASP A 171 0.91 -29.74 8.69
C ASP A 171 0.90 -28.30 8.17
N LEU A 172 2.05 -27.82 7.68
CA LEU A 172 2.17 -26.48 7.11
C LEU A 172 1.23 -26.25 5.93
N ARG A 173 1.10 -27.24 5.04
CA ARG A 173 0.14 -27.19 3.92
C ARG A 173 -1.30 -27.16 4.42
N ALA A 174 -1.64 -27.93 5.45
CA ALA A 174 -2.97 -27.92 6.04
C ALA A 174 -3.29 -26.57 6.72
N ARG A 175 -2.31 -25.94 7.36
CA ARG A 175 -2.42 -24.58 7.93
C ARG A 175 -2.63 -23.54 6.83
N ILE A 176 -1.83 -23.57 5.76
CA ILE A 176 -1.97 -22.67 4.61
C ILE A 176 -3.35 -22.82 3.95
N ALA A 177 -3.83 -24.06 3.76
CA ALA A 177 -5.12 -24.33 3.13
C ALA A 177 -6.32 -23.68 3.86
N ARG A 178 -6.21 -23.51 5.20
CA ARG A 178 -7.23 -22.90 6.06
C ARG A 178 -7.14 -21.37 6.15
N LEU A 179 -6.12 -20.75 5.55
CA LEU A 179 -6.02 -19.30 5.51
C LEU A 179 -7.16 -18.73 4.67
N GLU A 180 -7.65 -17.59 5.13
CA GLU A 180 -8.55 -16.69 4.41
C GLU A 180 -7.81 -15.35 4.23
N PRO A 181 -8.08 -14.60 3.14
CA PRO A 181 -7.54 -13.25 2.97
C PRO A 181 -7.94 -12.38 4.16
N VAL A 182 -6.99 -11.60 4.66
CA VAL A 182 -7.28 -10.56 5.66
C VAL A 182 -7.86 -9.34 4.97
N GLU A 183 -8.68 -8.58 5.67
CA GLU A 183 -9.37 -7.42 5.08
C GLU A 183 -8.54 -6.13 5.27
N VAL A 184 -7.22 -6.23 5.10
CA VAL A 184 -6.28 -5.11 5.23
C VAL A 184 -5.28 -5.10 4.05
N PRO A 185 -4.65 -3.95 3.77
CA PRO A 185 -3.64 -3.85 2.72
C PRO A 185 -2.41 -4.72 2.94
N ALA A 186 -1.74 -5.11 1.86
CA ALA A 186 -0.46 -5.81 1.97
C ALA A 186 0.59 -4.87 2.61
N ARG A 187 1.48 -5.43 3.43
CA ARG A 187 2.58 -4.65 4.05
C ARG A 187 3.95 -5.26 3.74
N PRO A 188 4.28 -5.46 2.45
CA PRO A 188 5.50 -6.19 2.05
C PRO A 188 6.77 -5.53 2.59
N GLY A 189 6.85 -4.19 2.62
CA GLY A 189 7.99 -3.47 3.14
C GLY A 189 8.30 -3.77 4.62
N ARG A 190 7.27 -3.97 5.48
CA ARG A 190 7.47 -4.33 6.89
C ARG A 190 7.99 -5.75 7.05
N VAL A 191 7.40 -6.68 6.30
CA VAL A 191 7.77 -8.11 6.34
C VAL A 191 9.18 -8.31 5.81
N ILE A 192 9.51 -7.72 4.65
CA ILE A 192 10.83 -7.81 4.03
C ILE A 192 11.90 -7.18 4.93
N ALA A 193 11.63 -6.01 5.53
CA ALA A 193 12.56 -5.37 6.46
C ALA A 193 12.81 -6.23 7.71
N ALA A 194 11.76 -6.78 8.32
CA ALA A 194 11.87 -7.68 9.46
C ALA A 194 12.66 -8.95 9.11
N LEU A 195 12.43 -9.52 7.93
CA LEU A 195 13.10 -10.74 7.47
C LEU A 195 14.55 -10.52 7.03
N ALA A 196 14.88 -9.35 6.48
CA ALA A 196 16.25 -9.00 6.09
C ALA A 196 17.14 -8.70 7.31
N GLY A 197 16.58 -8.09 8.36
CA GLY A 197 17.30 -7.74 9.58
C GLY A 197 17.41 -8.86 10.62
N ARG A 198 16.81 -10.03 10.39
CA ARG A 198 16.76 -11.10 11.39
C ARG A 198 18.07 -11.89 11.48
N GLN A 199 18.41 -12.30 12.69
CA GLN A 199 19.46 -13.27 12.91
C GLN A 199 18.92 -14.68 12.63
N LEU A 200 19.56 -15.38 11.70
CA LEU A 200 19.19 -16.75 11.34
C LEU A 200 19.72 -17.74 12.38
N SER A 201 18.92 -18.76 12.68
CA SER A 201 19.28 -19.83 13.63
C SER A 201 20.39 -20.75 13.11
N VAL A 202 20.67 -20.71 11.81
CA VAL A 202 21.68 -21.54 11.14
C VAL A 202 22.61 -20.71 10.29
N GLU A 203 23.86 -21.15 10.17
CA GLU A 203 24.84 -20.54 9.28
C GLU A 203 24.53 -20.91 7.83
N ILE A 204 24.16 -19.89 7.04
CA ILE A 204 23.74 -20.04 5.66
C ILE A 204 24.72 -19.36 4.70
N ALA A 205 24.84 -19.90 3.49
CA ALA A 205 25.64 -19.34 2.40
C ALA A 205 24.88 -18.31 1.55
N GLY A 206 23.56 -18.19 1.69
CA GLY A 206 22.73 -17.27 0.91
C GLY A 206 21.25 -17.39 1.27
N ALA A 207 20.41 -16.51 0.73
CA ALA A 207 18.96 -16.52 0.97
C ALA A 207 18.17 -16.33 -0.34
N ASP A 208 17.18 -17.19 -0.55
CA ASP A 208 16.23 -17.11 -1.66
C ASP A 208 14.85 -16.71 -1.12
N TYR A 209 14.34 -15.58 -1.59
CA TYR A 209 13.03 -15.03 -1.26
C TYR A 209 12.03 -15.38 -2.36
N TYR A 210 11.05 -16.23 -2.05
CA TYR A 210 9.92 -16.56 -2.90
C TYR A 210 8.73 -15.71 -2.48
N VAL A 211 8.31 -14.77 -3.32
CA VAL A 211 7.18 -13.88 -3.05
C VAL A 211 6.03 -14.29 -3.93
N LEU A 212 4.91 -14.70 -3.33
CA LEU A 212 3.68 -15.07 -4.02
C LEU A 212 2.63 -14.00 -3.75
N SER A 213 2.26 -13.25 -4.78
CA SER A 213 1.37 -12.09 -4.68
C SER A 213 0.72 -11.82 -6.04
N ASP A 214 -0.26 -10.93 -6.08
CA ASP A 214 -0.72 -10.32 -7.32
C ASP A 214 0.14 -9.14 -7.79
N PHE A 215 1.06 -8.68 -6.96
CA PHE A 215 1.93 -7.54 -7.21
C PHE A 215 1.17 -6.24 -7.50
N GLN A 216 0.09 -5.96 -6.77
CA GLN A 216 -0.62 -4.68 -6.85
C GLN A 216 0.34 -3.48 -6.75
N GLN A 217 0.20 -2.53 -7.66
CA GLN A 217 1.15 -1.41 -7.79
C GLN A 217 1.21 -0.55 -6.52
N THR A 218 0.06 -0.34 -5.87
CA THR A 218 -0.05 0.42 -4.62
C THR A 218 0.76 -0.20 -3.48
N ASP A 219 0.79 -1.52 -3.35
CA ASP A 219 1.51 -2.20 -2.28
C ASP A 219 3.01 -2.36 -2.53
N TRP A 220 3.37 -2.65 -3.79
CA TRP A 220 4.72 -3.09 -4.15
C TRP A 220 5.60 -1.98 -4.72
N LEU A 221 5.00 -0.89 -5.24
CA LEU A 221 5.73 0.23 -5.84
C LEU A 221 5.53 1.57 -5.10
N ALA A 222 4.38 1.81 -4.46
CA ALA A 222 4.15 3.07 -3.75
C ALA A 222 4.91 3.09 -2.41
N GLY A 223 6.12 3.66 -2.42
CA GLY A 223 6.86 4.12 -1.23
C GLY A 223 6.99 3.09 -0.10
N GLY A 224 8.00 2.22 -0.17
CA GLY A 224 8.45 1.50 1.02
C GLY A 224 8.92 2.46 2.13
N VAL A 225 9.30 1.91 3.29
CA VAL A 225 9.66 2.70 4.49
C VAL A 225 10.63 3.85 4.13
N ASN A 226 10.19 5.09 4.35
CA ASN A 226 10.90 6.34 4.03
C ASN A 226 11.07 6.65 2.52
N GLY A 227 10.14 6.24 1.66
CA GLY A 227 10.15 6.54 0.22
C GLY A 227 11.16 5.71 -0.59
N ARG A 228 11.71 4.64 0.00
CA ARG A 228 12.62 3.70 -0.69
C ARG A 228 11.84 2.50 -1.21
N SER A 229 12.36 1.78 -2.21
CA SER A 229 11.74 0.52 -2.69
C SER A 229 11.45 -0.44 -1.52
N VAL A 230 10.32 -1.17 -1.57
CA VAL A 230 9.98 -2.20 -0.57
C VAL A 230 11.03 -3.31 -0.48
N PHE A 231 11.80 -3.53 -1.55
CA PHE A 231 12.90 -4.48 -1.62
C PHE A 231 14.26 -3.89 -1.21
N ALA A 232 14.33 -2.60 -0.89
CA ALA A 232 15.59 -1.96 -0.46
C ALA A 232 16.30 -2.67 0.71
N PRO A 233 15.59 -3.23 1.73
CA PRO A 233 16.24 -3.99 2.79
C PRO A 233 17.05 -5.20 2.29
N LEU A 234 16.68 -5.79 1.16
CA LEU A 234 17.40 -6.92 0.56
C LEU A 234 18.73 -6.49 -0.10
N ARG A 235 18.85 -5.22 -0.53
CA ARG A 235 20.06 -4.69 -1.18
C ARG A 235 21.23 -4.50 -0.22
N ALA A 236 20.93 -4.24 1.06
CA ALA A 236 21.96 -4.08 2.08
C ALA A 236 22.85 -5.33 2.25
N GLY A 237 22.38 -6.51 1.80
CA GLY A 237 23.19 -7.73 1.73
C GLY A 237 24.10 -7.86 0.51
N ASN A 238 23.99 -6.98 -0.52
CA ASN A 238 24.70 -7.09 -1.80
C ASN A 238 25.69 -5.93 -2.08
N GLN A 239 25.84 -4.91 -1.22
CA GLN A 239 26.51 -3.64 -1.56
C GLN A 239 27.88 -3.34 -0.92
N ALA A 240 28.52 -4.16 -0.07
CA ALA A 240 29.91 -3.89 0.32
C ALA A 240 30.97 -4.30 -0.72
N GLU A 241 30.63 -4.99 -1.82
CA GLU A 241 31.60 -5.24 -2.89
C GLU A 241 31.93 -4.00 -3.74
N ALA A 242 31.07 -2.96 -3.74
CA ALA A 242 31.28 -1.75 -4.56
C ALA A 242 31.90 -0.56 -3.81
N SER A 243 32.01 -0.63 -2.48
CA SER A 243 32.27 0.55 -1.63
C SER A 243 33.62 0.52 -0.89
N THR A 244 34.62 -0.22 -1.40
CA THR A 244 35.97 -0.29 -0.78
C THR A 244 37.07 0.38 -1.62
N SER A 245 36.75 1.41 -2.42
CA SER A 245 37.80 2.18 -3.12
C SER A 245 37.72 3.71 -3.08
N ALA A 246 36.76 4.35 -2.40
CA ALA A 246 36.77 5.81 -2.32
C ALA A 246 35.93 6.38 -1.16
N ALA A 247 36.48 6.47 0.05
CA ALA A 247 36.32 7.60 0.98
C ALA A 247 37.01 7.27 2.32
N GLY A 248 37.95 8.13 2.71
CA GLY A 248 38.76 7.98 3.90
C GLY A 248 38.00 8.23 5.21
N GLU A 249 38.57 7.62 6.24
CA GLU A 249 38.58 7.97 7.67
C GLU A 249 37.78 9.22 8.08
N GLN A 250 36.73 9.02 8.90
CA GLN A 250 36.70 9.44 10.31
C GLN A 250 35.32 9.14 10.94
N ALA A 251 35.29 8.20 11.89
CA ALA A 251 34.50 8.22 13.14
C ALA A 251 34.50 6.81 13.78
N SER A 252 35.20 6.64 14.91
CA SER A 252 35.10 5.48 15.78
C SER A 252 34.09 5.74 16.89
N GLY A 253 33.19 4.79 17.17
CA GLY A 253 32.36 4.93 18.37
C GLY A 253 31.23 3.95 18.68
N GLN A 254 31.07 2.78 18.06
CA GLN A 254 30.50 1.57 18.71
C GLN A 254 30.50 0.40 17.72
N LEU A 255 31.25 -0.64 18.10
CA LEU A 255 31.47 -1.84 17.32
C LEU A 255 30.29 -2.81 17.52
N THR A 256 29.19 -2.61 16.79
CA THR A 256 28.32 -3.73 16.41
C THR A 256 28.83 -4.22 15.06
N SER A 257 29.47 -5.38 15.05
CA SER A 257 29.93 -6.03 13.82
C SER A 257 28.80 -6.06 12.78
N PRO A 258 29.03 -5.61 11.53
CA PRO A 258 28.04 -5.78 10.47
C PRO A 258 27.81 -7.29 10.26
N PRO A 259 26.56 -7.74 10.05
CA PRO A 259 26.30 -9.14 9.74
C PRO A 259 27.05 -9.52 8.45
N PRO A 260 27.53 -10.77 8.32
CA PRO A 260 28.18 -11.22 7.10
C PRO A 260 27.24 -11.04 5.90
N GLU A 261 27.74 -10.38 4.85
CA GLU A 261 27.03 -10.21 3.59
C GLU A 261 26.78 -11.57 2.95
N ARG A 262 25.50 -11.83 2.64
CA ARG A 262 25.05 -13.11 2.08
C ARG A 262 24.36 -12.80 0.77
N PRO A 263 24.71 -13.49 -0.34
CA PRO A 263 24.04 -13.29 -1.61
C PRO A 263 22.54 -13.58 -1.47
N VAL A 264 21.73 -12.62 -1.93
CA VAL A 264 20.26 -12.71 -1.92
C VAL A 264 19.76 -12.88 -3.35
N ARG A 265 18.80 -13.79 -3.56
CA ARG A 265 18.00 -13.91 -4.78
C ARG A 265 16.50 -13.74 -4.45
N ALA A 266 15.75 -13.11 -5.35
CA ALA A 266 14.29 -13.04 -5.28
C ALA A 266 13.63 -13.82 -6.42
N VAL A 267 12.53 -14.50 -6.14
CA VAL A 267 11.66 -15.14 -7.12
C VAL A 267 10.26 -14.62 -6.88
N LEU A 268 9.76 -13.82 -7.82
CA LEU A 268 8.42 -13.25 -7.78
C LEU A 268 7.48 -14.17 -8.55
N VAL A 269 6.50 -14.75 -7.87
CA VAL A 269 5.50 -15.65 -8.45
C VAL A 269 4.16 -14.94 -8.46
N ALA A 270 3.74 -14.49 -9.63
CA ALA A 270 2.45 -13.82 -9.77
C ALA A 270 1.29 -14.81 -9.64
N SER A 271 0.13 -14.31 -9.24
CA SER A 271 -1.14 -15.05 -9.25
C SER A 271 -1.62 -15.41 -10.67
N GLY A 272 -1.18 -14.64 -11.67
CA GLY A 272 -1.44 -14.86 -13.10
C GLY A 272 -2.77 -14.29 -13.62
N VAL A 273 -3.42 -13.37 -12.90
CA VAL A 273 -4.79 -12.92 -13.20
C VAL A 273 -4.79 -11.50 -13.74
N GLN A 274 -4.94 -11.33 -15.06
CA GLN A 274 -5.17 -10.03 -15.69
C GLN A 274 -5.99 -10.17 -16.99
N PRO A 275 -6.79 -9.15 -17.36
CA PRO A 275 -7.05 -7.90 -16.64
C PRO A 275 -8.05 -8.08 -15.48
N ARG A 276 -7.95 -7.23 -14.46
CA ARG A 276 -8.94 -7.11 -13.38
C ARG A 276 -9.88 -5.95 -13.66
N SER A 277 -11.12 -6.07 -13.19
CA SER A 277 -12.17 -5.05 -13.35
C SER A 277 -12.79 -4.82 -11.98
N ASN A 278 -12.96 -3.56 -11.61
CA ASN A 278 -13.46 -3.19 -10.28
C ASN A 278 -14.23 -1.87 -10.32
N VAL A 279 -15.33 -1.76 -9.58
CA VAL A 279 -16.08 -0.53 -9.33
C VAL A 279 -16.30 -0.40 -7.83
N ALA A 280 -15.84 0.69 -7.23
CA ALA A 280 -15.68 0.77 -5.79
C ALA A 280 -16.32 2.01 -5.17
N LEU A 281 -16.76 1.89 -3.91
CA LEU A 281 -17.04 3.02 -3.03
C LEU A 281 -15.73 3.52 -2.43
N ILE A 282 -15.22 4.65 -2.94
CA ILE A 282 -13.93 5.19 -2.50
C ILE A 282 -14.07 6.27 -1.42
N ASP A 283 -15.23 6.91 -1.29
CA ASP A 283 -15.50 7.88 -0.22
C ASP A 283 -17.01 8.02 0.05
N ALA A 284 -17.36 8.31 1.30
CA ALA A 284 -18.70 8.75 1.68
C ALA A 284 -18.61 9.70 2.88
N ARG A 285 -19.20 10.89 2.72
CA ARG A 285 -19.12 11.95 3.73
C ARG A 285 -20.41 12.76 3.81
N LEU A 286 -20.77 13.14 5.03
CA LEU A 286 -21.83 14.13 5.26
C LEU A 286 -21.33 15.50 4.83
N GLU A 287 -22.15 16.25 4.08
CA GLU A 287 -21.79 17.61 3.67
C GLU A 287 -21.83 18.60 4.85
N ARG A 288 -22.72 18.35 5.82
CA ARG A 288 -22.83 19.14 7.05
C ARG A 288 -22.15 18.44 8.22
N ALA A 289 -21.65 19.26 9.14
CA ALA A 289 -20.98 18.82 10.36
C ALA A 289 -21.89 18.08 11.34
N GLN A 290 -23.17 18.44 11.35
CA GLN A 290 -24.17 17.95 12.31
C GLN A 290 -25.42 17.50 11.56
N THR A 291 -25.99 16.39 12.04
CA THR A 291 -27.23 15.81 11.51
C THR A 291 -28.32 15.93 12.56
N ILE A 292 -29.52 16.31 12.16
CA ILE A 292 -30.66 16.52 13.07
C ILE A 292 -31.77 15.53 12.71
N ALA A 293 -32.33 14.89 13.72
CA ALA A 293 -33.42 13.94 13.55
C ALA A 293 -34.64 14.61 12.89
N GLY A 294 -35.21 13.94 11.90
CA GLY A 294 -36.36 14.41 11.11
C GLY A 294 -36.02 15.40 9.99
N PHE A 295 -34.76 15.85 9.88
CA PHE A 295 -34.30 16.72 8.80
C PHE A 295 -33.44 15.97 7.79
N PRO A 296 -33.52 16.33 6.51
CA PRO A 296 -32.68 15.73 5.48
C PRO A 296 -31.21 16.12 5.66
N ALA A 297 -30.34 15.12 5.66
CA ALA A 297 -28.90 15.26 5.58
C ALA A 297 -28.40 14.86 4.19
N VAL A 298 -27.46 15.63 3.65
CA VAL A 298 -26.84 15.31 2.36
C VAL A 298 -25.57 14.50 2.58
N VAL A 299 -25.53 13.30 2.02
CA VAL A 299 -24.35 12.43 1.99
C VAL A 299 -23.78 12.46 0.58
N ARG A 300 -22.54 12.90 0.44
CA ARG A 300 -21.80 12.83 -0.82
C ARG A 300 -21.01 11.53 -0.86
N VAL A 301 -21.22 10.76 -1.91
CA VAL A 301 -20.61 9.45 -2.13
C VAL A 301 -19.81 9.48 -3.42
N ALA A 302 -18.56 9.04 -3.38
CA ALA A 302 -17.70 8.92 -4.56
C ALA A 302 -17.59 7.46 -4.99
N VAL A 303 -17.95 7.19 -6.24
CA VAL A 303 -17.87 5.87 -6.87
C VAL A 303 -16.81 5.92 -7.96
N ALA A 304 -15.82 5.02 -7.93
CA ALA A 304 -14.74 4.95 -8.91
C ALA A 304 -14.88 3.73 -9.81
N ASN A 305 -14.63 3.90 -11.10
CA ASN A 305 -14.56 2.82 -12.07
C ASN A 305 -13.09 2.55 -12.45
N TYR A 306 -12.52 1.47 -11.92
CA TYR A 306 -11.17 1.00 -12.24
C TYR A 306 -11.14 0.03 -13.43
N ALA A 307 -12.28 -0.27 -14.03
CA ALA A 307 -12.34 -1.10 -15.23
C ALA A 307 -11.80 -0.34 -16.46
N MET A 308 -11.37 -1.12 -17.46
CA MET A 308 -10.93 -0.60 -18.77
C MET A 308 -12.10 -0.20 -19.69
N GLN A 309 -13.34 -0.27 -19.21
CA GLN A 309 -14.55 0.01 -19.97
C GLN A 309 -15.51 0.86 -19.13
N THR A 310 -16.39 1.60 -19.80
CA THR A 310 -17.50 2.30 -19.14
C THR A 310 -18.42 1.29 -18.48
N VAL A 311 -18.74 1.50 -17.20
CA VAL A 311 -19.73 0.71 -16.46
C VAL A 311 -21.01 1.54 -16.32
N SER A 312 -22.15 0.95 -16.67
CA SER A 312 -23.49 1.54 -16.56
C SER A 312 -24.33 0.79 -15.53
N ASP A 313 -25.54 1.31 -15.28
CA ASP A 313 -26.56 0.65 -14.45
C ASP A 313 -26.11 0.40 -12.99
N ILE A 314 -25.15 1.22 -12.52
CA ILE A 314 -24.71 1.23 -11.14
C ILE A 314 -25.81 1.83 -10.27
N VAL A 315 -26.17 1.11 -9.22
CA VAL A 315 -27.15 1.52 -8.21
C VAL A 315 -26.52 1.49 -6.84
N LEU A 316 -26.89 2.45 -6.00
CA LEU A 316 -26.47 2.53 -4.62
C LEU A 316 -27.66 2.20 -3.72
N GLN A 317 -27.59 1.06 -3.03
CA GLN A 317 -28.53 0.70 -1.99
C GLN A 317 -28.10 1.40 -0.69
N VAL A 318 -29.03 2.10 -0.06
CA VAL A 318 -28.79 2.87 1.16
C VAL A 318 -29.60 2.25 2.29
N GLU A 319 -29.00 2.09 3.46
CA GLU A 319 -29.66 1.58 4.67
C GLU A 319 -29.29 2.42 5.89
N ILE A 320 -30.25 2.68 6.77
CA ILE A 320 -30.02 3.27 8.09
C ILE A 320 -30.34 2.20 9.13
N ASP A 321 -29.36 1.81 9.94
CA ASP A 321 -29.49 0.74 10.94
C ASP A 321 -30.08 -0.58 10.38
N GLY A 322 -29.74 -0.88 9.12
CA GLY A 322 -30.24 -2.04 8.38
C GLY A 322 -31.66 -1.88 7.80
N ALA A 323 -32.33 -0.74 7.99
CA ALA A 323 -33.59 -0.43 7.32
C ALA A 323 -33.30 0.15 5.91
N PRO A 324 -33.77 -0.50 4.83
CA PRO A 324 -33.47 -0.06 3.47
C PRO A 324 -34.25 1.19 3.06
N LEU A 325 -33.54 2.09 2.37
CA LEU A 325 -34.07 3.25 1.67
C LEU A 325 -34.15 2.97 0.15
N PRO A 326 -34.84 3.84 -0.63
CA PRO A 326 -34.87 3.72 -2.08
C PRO A 326 -33.46 3.72 -2.69
N ALA A 327 -33.19 2.77 -3.60
CA ALA A 327 -31.94 2.70 -4.31
C ALA A 327 -31.74 3.96 -5.19
N THR A 328 -30.53 4.51 -5.18
CA THR A 328 -30.18 5.69 -5.98
C THR A 328 -29.34 5.30 -7.18
N PRO A 329 -29.74 5.63 -8.42
CA PRO A 329 -28.92 5.37 -9.59
C PRO A 329 -27.69 6.28 -9.62
N VAL A 330 -26.51 5.68 -9.75
CA VAL A 330 -25.25 6.42 -9.92
C VAL A 330 -25.09 6.85 -11.40
N GLY A 331 -25.61 6.04 -12.34
CA GLY A 331 -25.46 6.25 -13.78
C GLY A 331 -24.13 5.73 -14.31
N ALA A 332 -23.84 6.01 -15.59
CA ALA A 332 -22.63 5.51 -16.23
C ALA A 332 -21.37 6.26 -15.76
N ILE A 333 -20.27 5.52 -15.58
CA ILE A 333 -18.94 6.05 -15.25
C ILE A 333 -17.95 5.52 -16.28
N GLU A 334 -17.25 6.44 -16.95
CA GLU A 334 -16.22 6.08 -17.95
C GLU A 334 -15.02 5.37 -17.30
N ALA A 335 -14.26 4.64 -18.12
CA ALA A 335 -13.07 3.92 -17.65
C ALA A 335 -12.06 4.84 -16.95
N GLY A 336 -11.64 4.47 -15.74
CA GLY A 336 -10.68 5.24 -14.94
C GLY A 336 -11.21 6.55 -14.37
N GLN A 337 -12.51 6.83 -14.48
CA GLN A 337 -13.15 8.01 -13.90
C GLN A 337 -13.84 7.68 -12.58
N HIS A 338 -14.15 8.71 -11.80
CA HIS A 338 -15.03 8.62 -10.65
C HIS A 338 -16.21 9.58 -10.80
N LYS A 339 -17.27 9.34 -10.03
CA LYS A 339 -18.47 10.17 -10.00
C LYS A 339 -18.93 10.40 -8.58
N ASP A 340 -19.17 11.66 -8.25
CA ASP A 340 -19.83 12.06 -7.00
C ASP A 340 -21.35 11.97 -7.15
N VAL A 341 -22.00 11.36 -6.15
CA VAL A 341 -23.46 11.25 -6.03
C VAL A 341 -23.87 11.85 -4.69
N SER A 342 -24.81 12.78 -4.71
CA SER A 342 -25.41 13.35 -3.51
C SER A 342 -26.70 12.61 -3.18
N LEU A 343 -26.78 12.10 -1.95
CA LEU A 343 -27.94 11.39 -1.40
C LEU A 343 -28.59 12.25 -0.33
N GLU A 344 -29.91 12.34 -0.35
CA GLU A 344 -30.67 12.95 0.74
C GLU A 344 -31.19 11.85 1.67
N VAL A 345 -30.75 11.89 2.93
CA VAL A 345 -31.01 10.85 3.94
C VAL A 345 -31.59 11.51 5.19
N THR A 346 -32.76 11.05 5.64
CA THR A 346 -33.41 11.56 6.86
C THR A 346 -33.37 10.49 7.94
N PHE A 347 -32.77 10.83 9.08
CA PHE A 347 -32.72 9.97 10.25
C PHE A 347 -33.96 10.21 11.12
N PRO A 348 -34.74 9.19 11.48
CA PRO A 348 -36.02 9.38 12.18
C PRO A 348 -35.86 9.75 13.66
N GLU A 349 -34.79 9.27 14.30
CA GLU A 349 -34.55 9.43 15.73
C GLU A 349 -33.17 10.06 15.98
N ALA A 350 -32.98 10.58 17.19
CA ALA A 350 -31.68 11.06 17.65
C ALA A 350 -30.89 9.89 18.27
N GLY A 351 -29.57 9.95 18.17
CA GLY A 351 -28.68 8.90 18.64
C GLY A 351 -27.53 8.65 17.67
N THR A 352 -26.82 7.54 17.88
CA THR A 352 -25.78 7.10 16.95
C THR A 352 -26.37 6.06 16.00
N HIS A 353 -26.33 6.36 14.71
CA HIS A 353 -26.87 5.52 13.64
C HIS A 353 -25.75 5.00 12.74
N VAL A 354 -25.99 3.87 12.07
CA VAL A 354 -25.10 3.31 11.04
C VAL A 354 -25.74 3.50 9.67
N LEU A 355 -25.14 4.36 8.86
CA LEU A 355 -25.44 4.48 7.44
C LEU A 355 -24.64 3.42 6.67
N THR A 356 -25.31 2.52 5.96
CA THR A 356 -24.68 1.53 5.09
C THR A 356 -25.01 1.84 3.63
N LEU A 357 -23.97 1.94 2.81
CA LEU A 357 -24.02 2.15 1.38
C LEU A 357 -23.50 0.89 0.71
N THR A 358 -24.27 0.29 -0.20
CA THR A 358 -23.89 -0.91 -0.94
C THR A 358 -24.03 -0.68 -2.43
N LEU A 359 -22.97 -0.91 -3.20
CA LEU A 359 -23.00 -0.87 -4.66
C LEU A 359 -23.65 -2.12 -5.23
N GLY A 360 -24.38 -1.91 -6.33
CA GLY A 360 -24.81 -2.96 -7.23
C GLY A 360 -24.60 -2.53 -8.68
N PRO A 361 -24.35 -3.48 -9.61
CA PRO A 361 -24.23 -4.93 -9.39
C PRO A 361 -22.89 -5.34 -8.75
N VAL A 362 -22.91 -6.43 -7.98
CA VAL A 362 -21.73 -7.01 -7.31
C VAL A 362 -20.69 -7.45 -8.34
N ASP A 363 -19.45 -7.03 -8.13
CA ASP A 363 -18.35 -7.41 -9.02
C ASP A 363 -17.47 -8.55 -8.43
N SER A 364 -16.24 -8.69 -8.94
CA SER A 364 -15.32 -9.76 -8.56
C SER A 364 -14.58 -9.48 -7.24
N PHE A 365 -14.55 -8.23 -6.78
CA PHE A 365 -13.96 -7.79 -5.52
C PHE A 365 -15.03 -7.19 -4.62
N ARG A 366 -15.51 -7.96 -3.64
CA ARG A 366 -16.69 -7.56 -2.86
C ARG A 366 -16.38 -6.70 -1.65
N ALA A 367 -15.09 -6.56 -1.32
CA ALA A 367 -14.67 -5.93 -0.07
C ALA A 367 -14.88 -4.41 -0.08
N ASP A 368 -14.99 -3.80 -1.26
CA ASP A 368 -15.20 -2.36 -1.49
C ASP A 368 -16.58 -2.01 -2.07
N ASP A 369 -17.44 -3.00 -2.27
CA ASP A 369 -18.86 -2.81 -2.61
C ASP A 369 -19.65 -2.16 -1.46
N VAL A 370 -19.14 -2.20 -0.22
CA VAL A 370 -19.86 -1.74 0.97
C VAL A 370 -19.07 -0.69 1.73
N HIS A 371 -19.70 0.46 1.98
CA HIS A 371 -19.20 1.51 2.86
C HIS A 371 -20.17 1.74 4.02
N ARG A 372 -19.66 1.77 5.25
CA ARG A 372 -20.43 2.06 6.47
C ARG A 372 -19.92 3.31 7.15
N GLN A 373 -20.83 4.16 7.61
CA GLN A 373 -20.50 5.36 8.33
C GLN A 373 -21.36 5.47 9.60
N THR A 374 -20.69 5.66 10.72
CA THR A 374 -21.32 6.07 11.98
C THR A 374 -21.73 7.54 11.86
N VAL A 375 -23.00 7.84 12.11
CA VAL A 375 -23.57 9.18 12.08
C VAL A 375 -24.13 9.51 13.45
N GLU A 376 -23.64 10.59 14.04
CA GLU A 376 -24.21 11.17 15.27
C GLU A 376 -25.37 12.10 14.88
N VAL A 377 -26.57 11.77 15.35
CA VAL A 377 -27.80 12.50 15.04
C VAL A 377 -28.32 13.15 16.31
N LYS A 378 -28.44 14.47 16.31
CA LYS A 378 -28.99 15.24 17.42
C LYS A 378 -30.50 15.38 17.30
N SER A 379 -31.18 15.55 18.43
CA SER A 379 -32.60 15.90 18.44
C SER A 379 -32.83 17.35 17.98
N ALA A 380 -31.90 18.25 18.33
CA ALA A 380 -31.82 19.62 17.85
C ALA A 380 -30.41 20.18 18.10
N LEU A 381 -30.05 21.26 17.39
CA LEU A 381 -28.91 22.09 17.74
C LEU A 381 -29.29 23.03 18.88
N ALA A 382 -28.53 23.01 19.97
CA ALA A 382 -28.77 23.88 21.12
C ALA A 382 -28.03 25.22 20.93
N VAL A 383 -28.76 26.32 20.89
CA VAL A 383 -28.22 27.67 20.70
C VAL A 383 -28.56 28.56 21.90
N LEU A 384 -27.55 29.23 22.45
CA LEU A 384 -27.73 30.23 23.49
C LEU A 384 -27.62 31.63 22.88
N LEU A 385 -28.68 32.43 22.96
CA LEU A 385 -28.63 33.85 22.65
C LEU A 385 -28.41 34.65 23.94
N VAL A 386 -27.41 35.52 23.95
CA VAL A 386 -27.18 36.47 25.04
C VAL A 386 -27.72 37.83 24.60
N ASN A 387 -28.78 38.29 25.24
CA ASN A 387 -29.51 39.49 24.87
C ASN A 387 -28.93 40.72 25.56
N GLY A 388 -28.07 41.46 24.86
CA GLY A 388 -27.42 42.62 25.45
C GLY A 388 -28.28 43.87 25.58
N SER A 389 -29.37 43.98 24.81
CA SER A 389 -30.32 45.09 24.87
C SER A 389 -31.77 44.58 24.87
N PRO A 390 -32.28 44.10 26.03
CA PRO A 390 -33.65 43.61 26.13
C PRO A 390 -34.66 44.72 25.82
N GLY A 391 -35.52 44.45 24.83
CA GLY A 391 -36.53 45.41 24.36
C GLY A 391 -37.83 45.32 25.14
N ALA A 392 -38.50 46.46 25.35
CA ALA A 392 -39.83 46.46 25.97
C ALA A 392 -40.93 45.85 25.08
N ASP A 393 -40.75 45.90 23.76
CA ASP A 393 -41.63 45.30 22.76
C ASP A 393 -40.81 44.37 21.85
N GLU A 394 -41.43 43.31 21.34
CA GLU A 394 -40.79 42.25 20.53
C GLU A 394 -39.91 42.77 19.38
N TYR A 395 -40.36 43.81 18.65
CA TYR A 395 -39.61 44.35 17.51
C TYR A 395 -38.43 45.26 17.88
N ARG A 396 -38.26 45.56 19.16
CA ARG A 396 -37.14 46.35 19.71
C ARG A 396 -36.19 45.48 20.54
N ASP A 397 -36.49 44.19 20.66
CA ASP A 397 -35.63 43.25 21.35
C ASP A 397 -34.55 42.74 20.40
N GLU A 398 -33.29 42.82 20.84
CA GLU A 398 -32.13 42.47 20.01
C GLU A 398 -32.17 41.02 19.50
N THR A 399 -32.76 40.11 20.29
CA THR A 399 -32.76 38.68 19.97
C THR A 399 -34.01 38.21 19.23
N PHE A 400 -35.08 39.00 19.19
CA PHE A 400 -36.39 38.55 18.70
C PHE A 400 -36.36 38.05 17.24
N LEU A 401 -35.77 38.84 16.34
CA LEU A 401 -35.72 38.49 14.91
C LEU A 401 -34.83 37.28 14.65
N LEU A 402 -33.67 37.23 15.32
CA LEU A 402 -32.77 36.09 15.24
C LEU A 402 -33.41 34.81 15.80
N ARG A 403 -34.07 34.90 16.96
CA ARG A 403 -34.81 33.78 17.56
C ARG A 403 -35.89 33.27 16.62
N ASN A 404 -36.65 34.15 15.98
CA ASN A 404 -37.70 33.73 15.04
C ASN A 404 -37.14 33.13 13.74
N ALA A 405 -35.97 33.58 13.28
CA ALA A 405 -35.28 32.97 12.15
C ALA A 405 -34.73 31.57 12.49
N LEU A 406 -34.17 31.42 13.69
CA LEU A 406 -33.55 30.18 14.14
C LEU A 406 -34.55 29.16 14.66
N ALA A 407 -35.57 29.57 15.41
CA ALA A 407 -36.59 28.72 16.03
C ALA A 407 -37.98 29.39 15.87
N PRO A 408 -38.58 29.32 14.66
CA PRO A 408 -39.83 30.01 14.37
C PRO A 408 -40.97 29.49 15.26
N PRO A 409 -41.85 30.37 15.75
CA PRO A 409 -43.00 29.94 16.56
C PRO A 409 -43.99 29.15 15.72
N GLY A 410 -44.63 28.15 16.34
CA GLY A 410 -45.66 27.32 15.71
C GLY A 410 -45.19 25.88 15.44
N PRO A 411 -45.83 25.17 14.50
CA PRO A 411 -45.56 23.74 14.26
C PRO A 411 -44.32 23.47 13.39
N LEU A 412 -43.75 24.52 12.77
CA LEU A 412 -42.55 24.39 11.95
C LEU A 412 -41.33 24.31 12.86
N SER A 413 -40.59 23.21 12.76
CA SER A 413 -39.29 23.07 13.40
C SER A 413 -38.19 23.39 12.39
N SER A 414 -37.16 24.09 12.86
CA SER A 414 -35.89 24.31 12.14
C SER A 414 -34.81 23.30 12.54
N GLY A 415 -35.09 22.45 13.53
CA GLY A 415 -34.08 21.58 14.15
C GLY A 415 -33.15 22.33 15.11
N ILE A 416 -33.45 23.58 15.45
CA ILE A 416 -32.68 24.40 16.37
C ILE A 416 -33.55 24.72 17.59
N GLN A 417 -32.97 24.55 18.77
CA GLN A 417 -33.54 25.00 20.04
C GLN A 417 -32.78 26.22 20.52
N VAL A 418 -33.51 27.24 20.94
CA VAL A 418 -32.95 28.53 21.34
C VAL A 418 -33.32 28.83 22.78
N ASP A 419 -32.31 29.02 23.62
CA ASP A 419 -32.45 29.64 24.93
C ASP A 419 -31.95 31.09 24.87
N THR A 420 -32.52 31.96 25.71
CA THR A 420 -32.11 33.36 25.78
C THR A 420 -31.82 33.74 27.23
N VAL A 421 -30.70 34.40 27.44
CA VAL A 421 -30.25 34.89 28.76
C VAL A 421 -29.78 36.33 28.67
N ASP A 422 -29.82 37.04 29.78
CA ASP A 422 -29.23 38.37 29.90
C ASP A 422 -27.71 38.27 30.19
N PRO A 423 -26.91 39.33 29.94
CA PRO A 423 -25.46 39.29 30.14
C PRO A 423 -25.06 38.95 31.59
N GLU A 424 -25.87 39.34 32.57
CA GLU A 424 -25.63 39.05 34.00
C GLU A 424 -25.76 37.56 34.34
N GLN A 425 -26.55 36.82 33.55
CA GLN A 425 -26.80 35.39 33.74
C GLN A 425 -25.74 34.52 33.08
N LEU A 426 -25.07 35.03 32.05
CA LEU A 426 -24.05 34.32 31.27
C LEU A 426 -22.98 33.64 32.14
N ARG A 427 -22.57 34.28 33.24
CA ARG A 427 -21.57 33.76 34.18
C ARG A 427 -21.95 32.43 34.85
N ALA A 428 -23.24 32.19 35.02
CA ALA A 428 -23.79 31.04 35.73
C ALA A 428 -24.34 29.97 34.78
N THR A 429 -24.35 30.26 33.49
CA THR A 429 -24.83 29.33 32.45
C THR A 429 -23.76 28.29 32.15
N GLU A 430 -24.16 27.02 32.15
CA GLU A 430 -23.30 25.91 31.71
C GLU A 430 -23.20 25.90 30.18
N LEU A 431 -22.19 26.58 29.63
CA LEU A 431 -22.03 26.76 28.19
C LEU A 431 -21.83 25.46 27.41
N ASP A 432 -21.28 24.42 28.03
CA ASP A 432 -20.98 23.12 27.40
C ASP A 432 -22.21 22.38 26.87
N ARG A 433 -23.42 22.77 27.30
CA ARG A 433 -24.69 22.21 26.80
C ARG A 433 -25.11 22.77 25.44
N TYR A 434 -24.49 23.87 24.99
CA TYR A 434 -24.85 24.56 23.77
C TYR A 434 -23.83 24.30 22.67
N ASP A 435 -24.33 24.09 21.45
CA ASP A 435 -23.51 23.92 20.25
C ASP A 435 -22.97 25.27 19.75
N VAL A 436 -23.76 26.33 19.92
CA VAL A 436 -23.41 27.70 19.54
C VAL A 436 -23.89 28.69 20.61
N VAL A 437 -23.02 29.63 20.96
CA VAL A 437 -23.36 30.82 21.76
C VAL A 437 -23.34 32.03 20.84
N VAL A 438 -24.36 32.89 20.92
CA VAL A 438 -24.46 34.13 20.15
C VAL A 438 -24.56 35.31 21.10
N LEU A 439 -23.59 36.22 21.04
CA LEU A 439 -23.65 37.49 21.75
C LEU A 439 -24.34 38.51 20.84
N CYS A 440 -25.53 38.95 21.23
CA CYS A 440 -26.29 39.94 20.49
C CYS A 440 -26.19 41.29 21.20
N ASN A 441 -25.38 42.20 20.66
CA ASN A 441 -25.20 43.56 21.17
C ASN A 441 -24.89 43.58 22.68
N VAL A 442 -23.97 42.72 23.12
CA VAL A 442 -23.65 42.53 24.55
C VAL A 442 -22.57 43.54 24.97
N PRO A 443 -22.71 44.23 26.13
CA PRO A 443 -21.66 45.09 26.66
C PRO A 443 -20.36 44.31 26.93
N PRO A 444 -19.21 44.98 27.12
CA PRO A 444 -17.94 44.30 27.40
C PRO A 444 -18.10 43.31 28.56
N PRO A 445 -17.93 41.99 28.32
CA PRO A 445 -18.11 41.01 29.38
C PRO A 445 -17.01 41.15 30.44
N ASP A 446 -17.35 40.85 31.69
CA ASP A 446 -16.36 40.80 32.77
C ASP A 446 -15.33 39.67 32.55
N GLU A 447 -14.24 39.67 33.32
CA GLU A 447 -13.16 38.69 33.15
C GLU A 447 -13.62 37.24 33.36
N VAL A 448 -14.64 37.01 34.19
CA VAL A 448 -15.15 35.66 34.49
C VAL A 448 -15.94 35.14 33.30
N ALA A 449 -16.88 35.92 32.78
CA ALA A 449 -17.66 35.58 31.60
C ALA A 449 -16.77 35.46 30.36
N ALA A 450 -15.81 36.37 30.17
CA ALA A 450 -14.84 36.30 29.07
C ALA A 450 -13.97 35.02 29.16
N SER A 451 -13.56 34.63 30.37
CA SER A 451 -12.83 33.37 30.57
C SER A 451 -13.70 32.15 30.29
N ALA A 452 -14.96 32.14 30.72
CA ALA A 452 -15.89 31.03 30.45
C ALA A 452 -16.13 30.86 28.95
N LEU A 453 -16.37 31.96 28.22
CA LEU A 453 -16.48 31.95 26.76
C LEU A 453 -15.17 31.44 26.11
N SER A 454 -14.01 31.85 26.61
CA SER A 454 -12.72 31.41 26.08
C SER A 454 -12.52 29.91 26.25
N THR A 455 -12.83 29.36 27.43
CA THR A 455 -12.78 27.92 27.69
C THR A 455 -13.74 27.16 26.77
N TYR A 456 -14.99 27.61 26.68
CA TYR A 456 -16.03 27.02 25.82
C TYR A 456 -15.60 26.95 24.34
N VAL A 457 -15.12 28.07 23.78
CA VAL A 457 -14.68 28.11 22.38
C VAL A 457 -13.43 27.24 22.17
N LYS A 458 -12.43 27.31 23.06
CA LYS A 458 -11.22 26.48 22.94
C LYS A 458 -11.54 24.98 23.02
N ALA A 459 -12.59 24.60 23.74
CA ALA A 459 -13.09 23.23 23.84
C ALA A 459 -13.87 22.73 22.59
N GLY A 460 -14.15 23.61 21.62
CA GLY A 460 -14.83 23.28 20.37
C GLY A 460 -16.18 23.98 20.16
N GLY A 461 -16.62 24.81 21.11
CA GLY A 461 -17.85 25.58 20.99
C GLY A 461 -17.80 26.64 19.87
N GLY A 462 -18.94 26.89 19.24
CA GLY A 462 -19.11 27.97 18.26
C GLY A 462 -19.53 29.27 18.93
N LEU A 463 -18.87 30.39 18.61
CA LEU A 463 -19.25 31.70 19.11
C LEU A 463 -19.56 32.65 17.95
N ALA A 464 -20.75 33.24 17.95
CA ALA A 464 -21.08 34.37 17.08
C ALA A 464 -21.19 35.66 17.91
N ILE A 465 -20.69 36.76 17.38
CA ILE A 465 -20.73 38.08 18.03
C ILE A 465 -21.35 39.06 17.04
N PHE A 466 -22.54 39.55 17.36
CA PHE A 466 -23.17 40.69 16.70
C PHE A 466 -22.92 41.93 17.55
N LEU A 467 -22.26 42.93 16.97
CA LEU A 467 -21.96 44.18 17.66
C LEU A 467 -23.17 45.13 17.64
N GLY A 468 -23.16 46.15 18.49
CA GLY A 468 -24.19 47.18 18.48
C GLY A 468 -23.89 48.33 19.42
N GLY A 469 -24.93 49.07 19.82
CA GLY A 469 -24.81 50.25 20.68
C GLY A 469 -24.28 49.97 22.09
N GLU A 470 -24.62 48.82 22.68
CA GLU A 470 -24.28 48.47 24.06
C GLU A 470 -22.83 47.99 24.22
N VAL A 471 -22.15 47.65 23.13
CA VAL A 471 -20.70 47.35 23.10
C VAL A 471 -19.88 48.50 23.70
N GLY A 472 -20.36 49.75 23.59
CA GLY A 472 -19.78 50.90 24.28
C GLY A 472 -18.42 51.32 23.72
N ASP A 473 -17.41 51.42 24.59
CA ASP A 473 -16.05 51.83 24.22
C ASP A 473 -15.27 50.68 23.55
N PRO A 474 -14.85 50.82 22.27
CA PRO A 474 -14.02 49.82 21.58
C PRO A 474 -12.77 49.42 22.36
N ALA A 475 -12.13 50.33 23.10
CA ALA A 475 -10.93 50.04 23.86
C ALA A 475 -11.20 49.08 25.01
N GLU A 476 -12.36 49.20 25.67
CA GLU A 476 -12.78 48.32 26.75
C GLU A 476 -13.15 46.92 26.23
N TYR A 477 -13.90 46.86 25.12
CA TYR A 477 -14.26 45.58 24.49
C TYR A 477 -13.02 44.83 23.97
N ASN A 478 -12.06 45.55 23.38
CA ASN A 478 -10.79 44.98 22.95
C ASN A 478 -9.98 44.45 24.14
N ARG A 479 -9.99 45.14 25.28
CA ARG A 479 -9.27 44.70 26.48
C ARG A 479 -9.79 43.36 27.00
N THR A 480 -11.10 43.12 26.93
CA THR A 480 -11.73 41.90 27.47
C THR A 480 -11.73 40.74 26.47
N LEU A 481 -12.02 41.01 25.18
CA LEU A 481 -12.24 39.95 24.19
C LEU A 481 -11.19 39.86 23.09
N TYR A 482 -10.41 40.90 22.79
CA TYR A 482 -9.34 40.84 21.79
C TYR A 482 -7.98 40.49 22.41
N ALA A 483 -7.61 41.21 23.48
CA ALA A 483 -6.35 41.06 24.18
C ALA A 483 -6.44 40.07 25.36
N GLY A 484 -5.28 39.67 25.90
CA GLY A 484 -5.21 38.90 27.15
C GLY A 484 -5.54 37.41 26.98
N ARG A 485 -6.12 36.80 28.03
CA ARG A 485 -6.34 35.34 28.11
C ARG A 485 -7.54 34.85 27.29
N ALA A 486 -8.53 35.72 27.05
CA ALA A 486 -9.74 35.36 26.32
C ALA A 486 -9.46 35.20 24.82
N ALA A 487 -8.87 36.24 24.21
CA ALA A 487 -8.44 36.28 22.81
C ALA A 487 -9.48 35.66 21.85
N LEU A 488 -10.72 36.13 21.92
CA LEU A 488 -11.87 35.64 21.16
C LEU A 488 -12.17 36.48 19.90
N LEU A 489 -12.02 37.80 19.97
CA LEU A 489 -12.42 38.70 18.89
C LEU A 489 -11.48 38.59 17.67
N PRO A 490 -11.97 38.31 16.44
CA PRO A 490 -11.13 38.14 15.25
C PRO A 490 -10.21 39.31 14.93
N ALA A 491 -10.67 40.55 15.11
CA ALA A 491 -9.95 41.79 14.85
C ALA A 491 -10.30 42.85 15.91
N PRO A 492 -9.40 43.80 16.24
CA PRO A 492 -9.67 44.81 17.26
C PRO A 492 -10.64 45.86 16.71
N LEU A 493 -11.60 46.27 17.53
CA LEU A 493 -12.57 47.32 17.22
C LEU A 493 -11.91 48.70 17.26
N GLU A 494 -12.26 49.59 16.33
CA GLU A 494 -11.71 50.95 16.28
C GLU A 494 -12.77 52.00 16.58
N SER A 495 -13.80 52.10 15.74
CA SER A 495 -14.80 53.16 15.82
C SER A 495 -16.09 52.77 15.11
N ILE A 496 -17.19 53.47 15.40
CA ILE A 496 -18.46 53.31 14.68
C ILE A 496 -18.45 54.20 13.44
N VAL A 497 -18.81 53.63 12.30
CA VAL A 497 -18.98 54.32 11.02
C VAL A 497 -20.47 54.53 10.75
N SER A 498 -20.82 55.68 10.20
CA SER A 498 -22.15 55.98 9.67
C SER A 498 -22.00 56.50 8.24
N PRO A 499 -22.32 55.70 7.21
CA PRO A 499 -22.12 56.10 5.82
C PRO A 499 -22.89 57.39 5.46
N PRO A 500 -22.29 58.32 4.70
CA PRO A 500 -22.94 59.57 4.33
C PRO A 500 -23.98 59.37 3.20
N GLY A 501 -25.19 59.93 3.34
CA GLY A 501 -26.19 60.03 2.24
C GLY A 501 -27.65 60.21 2.69
N GLU A 502 -28.44 60.97 1.92
CA GLU A 502 -29.91 61.03 2.08
C GLU A 502 -30.54 59.74 1.53
N GLY A 503 -30.74 58.76 2.41
CA GLY A 503 -31.46 57.51 2.14
C GLY A 503 -30.58 56.28 1.89
N GLY A 504 -30.35 55.49 2.94
CA GLY A 504 -30.38 54.03 2.81
C GLY A 504 -29.06 53.25 2.82
N GLY A 505 -28.15 53.48 3.79
CA GLY A 505 -27.08 52.53 4.14
C GLY A 505 -26.13 52.05 3.01
N VAL A 506 -25.33 51.02 3.29
CA VAL A 506 -24.44 50.36 2.32
C VAL A 506 -24.70 48.85 2.31
N GLY A 507 -24.58 48.20 1.16
CA GLY A 507 -24.66 46.74 1.07
C GLY A 507 -23.39 46.03 1.57
N LEU A 508 -23.34 44.72 1.38
CA LEU A 508 -22.17 43.89 1.65
C LEU A 508 -21.57 43.33 0.37
N LEU A 509 -20.25 43.33 0.30
CA LEU A 509 -19.48 42.67 -0.75
C LEU A 509 -18.91 41.35 -0.22
N ARG A 510 -19.08 40.28 -0.99
CA ARG A 510 -18.50 38.96 -0.69
C ARG A 510 -17.01 38.97 -1.02
N THR A 511 -16.19 38.46 -0.12
CA THR A 511 -14.75 38.28 -0.39
C THR A 511 -14.48 36.97 -1.14
N GLU A 512 -15.01 35.86 -0.62
CA GLU A 512 -14.81 34.50 -1.17
C GLU A 512 -16.06 33.61 -0.97
N PRO A 513 -16.23 32.53 -1.74
CA PRO A 513 -17.26 31.54 -1.47
C PRO A 513 -17.05 30.87 -0.11
N HIS A 514 -18.03 30.99 0.77
CA HIS A 514 -17.98 30.41 2.12
C HIS A 514 -19.33 29.82 2.52
N ALA A 515 -19.35 28.79 3.37
CA ALA A 515 -20.56 28.08 3.79
C ALA A 515 -21.63 29.04 4.38
N VAL A 516 -21.22 29.94 5.27
CA VAL A 516 -22.10 30.98 5.85
C VAL A 516 -22.68 31.92 4.78
N THR A 517 -21.97 32.09 3.67
CA THR A 517 -22.39 32.92 2.53
C THR A 517 -22.93 32.10 1.35
N ALA A 518 -23.22 30.81 1.55
CA ALA A 518 -23.66 29.93 0.47
C ALA A 518 -25.08 30.24 0.00
N ALA A 519 -25.89 30.87 0.85
CA ALA A 519 -27.24 31.33 0.55
C ALA A 519 -27.30 32.36 -0.59
N PHE A 520 -26.17 32.99 -0.91
CA PHE A 520 -26.12 34.10 -1.86
C PHE A 520 -25.69 33.66 -3.26
N PRO A 521 -26.28 34.22 -4.34
CA PRO A 521 -26.03 33.81 -5.72
C PRO A 521 -24.54 33.71 -6.06
N ALA A 522 -24.13 32.58 -6.66
CA ALA A 522 -22.77 32.40 -7.15
C ALA A 522 -22.45 33.42 -8.26
N GLY A 523 -21.28 34.06 -8.20
CA GLY A 523 -20.84 35.05 -9.18
C GLY A 523 -21.33 36.49 -8.97
N SER A 524 -22.12 36.75 -7.91
CA SER A 524 -22.37 38.12 -7.44
C SER A 524 -21.28 38.55 -6.45
N ASP A 525 -20.73 39.75 -6.65
CA ASP A 525 -19.87 40.40 -5.67
C ASP A 525 -20.69 41.01 -4.52
N VAL A 526 -21.95 41.37 -4.76
CA VAL A 526 -22.88 41.90 -3.74
C VAL A 526 -23.65 40.75 -3.10
N LEU A 527 -23.71 40.70 -1.77
CA LEU A 527 -24.45 39.65 -1.05
C LEU A 527 -25.97 39.76 -1.26
N SER A 528 -26.52 40.97 -1.14
CA SER A 528 -27.93 41.26 -1.47
C SER A 528 -28.11 42.71 -1.87
N GLU A 529 -28.91 42.97 -2.90
CA GLU A 529 -29.29 44.32 -3.35
C GLU A 529 -30.35 44.97 -2.44
N TYR A 530 -30.99 44.19 -1.55
CA TYR A 530 -32.06 44.68 -0.68
C TYR A 530 -31.57 45.02 0.73
N VAL A 531 -30.31 44.71 1.04
CA VAL A 531 -29.76 44.83 2.39
C VAL A 531 -28.86 46.05 2.48
N HIS A 532 -29.13 46.90 3.47
CA HIS A 532 -28.46 48.15 3.71
C HIS A 532 -28.08 48.29 5.19
N PHE A 533 -26.81 48.59 5.43
CA PHE A 533 -26.23 48.86 6.74
C PHE A 533 -25.95 50.36 6.87
N TRP A 534 -26.55 51.03 7.84
CA TRP A 534 -26.32 52.47 8.08
C TRP A 534 -25.42 52.74 9.28
N ARG A 535 -25.12 51.73 10.10
CA ARG A 535 -24.11 51.78 11.15
C ARG A 535 -23.37 50.45 11.23
N TYR A 536 -22.07 50.51 11.51
CA TYR A 536 -21.23 49.34 11.77
C TYR A 536 -19.94 49.76 12.49
N TYR A 537 -19.27 48.82 13.14
CA TYR A 537 -17.92 49.03 13.65
C TYR A 537 -16.89 48.80 12.55
N ARG A 538 -15.91 49.69 12.51
CA ARG A 538 -14.63 49.47 11.84
C ARG A 538 -13.73 48.63 12.74
N CYS A 539 -13.02 47.69 12.13
CA CYS A 539 -12.01 46.88 12.80
C CYS A 539 -10.65 47.08 12.11
N ALA A 540 -9.56 47.08 12.88
CA ALA A 540 -8.24 47.15 12.29
C ALA A 540 -7.90 45.85 11.55
N GLU A 541 -7.31 45.93 10.37
CA GLU A 541 -6.77 44.73 9.71
C GLU A 541 -5.55 44.21 10.49
N VAL A 542 -5.59 42.94 10.87
CA VAL A 542 -4.47 42.29 11.57
C VAL A 542 -3.29 42.16 10.60
N GLY A 543 -2.19 42.83 10.90
CA GLY A 543 -1.02 42.82 10.03
C GLY A 543 -0.34 41.44 9.94
N PRO A 544 0.50 41.17 8.92
CA PRO A 544 1.13 39.86 8.73
C PRO A 544 1.92 39.35 9.96
N ARG A 545 2.51 40.26 10.73
CA ARG A 545 3.29 39.93 11.93
C ARG A 545 2.43 39.55 13.15
N GLU A 546 1.24 40.12 13.26
CA GLU A 546 0.28 39.79 14.31
C GLU A 546 -0.45 38.49 13.96
N ALA A 547 -0.69 38.27 12.66
CA ALA A 547 -1.17 37.00 12.13
C ALA A 547 -0.17 35.84 12.35
N GLU A 548 1.15 36.10 12.29
CA GLU A 548 2.20 35.12 12.63
C GLU A 548 2.24 34.76 14.13
N GLN A 549 1.78 35.65 15.01
CA GLN A 549 1.72 35.42 16.46
C GLN A 549 0.39 34.82 16.92
N ALA A 550 -0.66 34.96 16.11
CA ALA A 550 -1.95 34.33 16.35
C ALA A 550 -1.89 32.83 16.00
N GLU A 551 -2.58 32.00 16.79
CA GLU A 551 -2.71 30.56 16.53
C GLU A 551 -3.42 30.29 15.18
N ALA A 552 -4.30 31.21 14.76
CA ALA A 552 -4.90 31.27 13.43
C ALA A 552 -5.20 32.72 13.03
N ALA A 553 -4.95 33.05 11.76
CA ALA A 553 -5.31 34.36 11.20
C ALA A 553 -6.84 34.49 11.04
N ALA A 554 -7.35 35.72 11.17
CA ALA A 554 -8.74 36.02 10.87
C ALA A 554 -9.00 36.01 9.36
N VAL A 555 -10.12 35.44 8.93
CA VAL A 555 -10.57 35.41 7.53
C VAL A 555 -11.75 36.34 7.37
N VAL A 556 -11.70 37.24 6.38
CA VAL A 556 -12.78 38.21 6.10
C VAL A 556 -13.73 37.62 5.05
N LEU A 557 -14.94 37.29 5.47
CA LEU A 557 -15.96 36.66 4.61
C LEU A 557 -16.73 37.69 3.77
N ALA A 558 -16.94 38.88 4.32
CA ALA A 558 -17.62 39.99 3.65
C ALA A 558 -17.09 41.35 4.11
N ARG A 559 -17.22 42.36 3.24
CA ARG A 559 -16.74 43.74 3.46
C ARG A 559 -17.83 44.75 3.12
N TYR A 560 -17.75 45.93 3.73
CA TYR A 560 -18.53 47.09 3.30
C TYR A 560 -17.83 47.77 2.11
N PRO A 561 -18.59 48.33 1.15
CA PRO A 561 -18.05 49.06 0.00
C PRO A 561 -17.65 50.51 0.38
N ASP A 562 -16.95 50.70 1.51
CA ASP A 562 -16.40 52.00 1.90
C ASP A 562 -14.97 52.20 1.34
N GLN A 563 -14.36 53.36 1.57
CA GLN A 563 -13.03 53.68 1.02
C GLN A 563 -11.93 52.75 1.54
N GLU A 564 -12.10 52.21 2.74
CA GLU A 564 -11.11 51.37 3.43
C GLU A 564 -11.38 49.87 3.23
N GLY A 565 -12.54 49.51 2.65
CA GLY A 565 -12.98 48.12 2.50
C GLY A 565 -13.24 47.46 3.85
N SER A 566 -13.83 48.18 4.81
CA SER A 566 -14.01 47.73 6.20
C SER A 566 -14.60 46.32 6.29
N PRO A 567 -14.00 45.39 7.05
CA PRO A 567 -14.54 44.05 7.26
C PRO A 567 -15.94 44.08 7.90
N ALA A 568 -16.87 43.30 7.35
CA ALA A 568 -18.23 43.19 7.86
C ALA A 568 -18.48 41.87 8.60
N ILE A 569 -17.96 40.79 8.03
CA ILE A 569 -18.03 39.45 8.60
C ILE A 569 -16.62 38.89 8.66
N LEU A 570 -16.18 38.53 9.84
CA LEU A 570 -14.87 37.92 10.06
C LEU A 570 -15.04 36.59 10.78
N GLU A 571 -14.19 35.63 10.48
CA GLU A 571 -14.06 34.41 11.27
C GLU A 571 -12.63 34.24 11.79
N ARG A 572 -12.49 33.56 12.93
CA ARG A 572 -11.19 33.10 13.44
C ARG A 572 -11.34 31.77 14.17
N ALA A 573 -10.43 30.84 13.92
CA ALA A 573 -10.32 29.62 14.71
C ALA A 573 -9.65 29.93 16.06
N VAL A 574 -10.21 29.41 17.16
CA VAL A 574 -9.67 29.59 18.52
C VAL A 574 -9.70 28.25 19.23
N GLY A 575 -8.53 27.68 19.51
CA GLY A 575 -8.42 26.28 19.96
C GLY A 575 -9.12 25.34 18.97
N ARG A 576 -10.07 24.53 19.45
CA ARG A 576 -10.88 23.63 18.60
C ARG A 576 -12.15 24.28 18.03
N GLY A 577 -12.56 25.43 18.55
CA GLY A 577 -13.77 26.14 18.14
C GLY A 577 -13.52 27.26 17.14
N ARG A 578 -14.57 28.03 16.88
CA ARG A 578 -14.54 29.15 15.94
C ARG A 578 -15.32 30.33 16.50
N VAL A 579 -14.84 31.53 16.19
CA VAL A 579 -15.53 32.79 16.47
C VAL A 579 -15.87 33.47 15.16
N LEU A 580 -17.14 33.83 14.98
CA LEU A 580 -17.61 34.67 13.87
C LEU A 580 -18.03 36.02 14.43
N LEU A 581 -17.46 37.09 13.88
CA LEU A 581 -17.77 38.46 14.22
C LEU A 581 -18.57 39.10 13.08
N PHE A 582 -19.73 39.62 13.44
CA PHE A 582 -20.56 40.47 12.60
C PHE A 582 -20.50 41.90 13.13
N THR A 583 -20.00 42.84 12.34
CA THR A 583 -19.67 44.19 12.84
C THR A 583 -20.87 45.14 12.95
N SER A 584 -22.08 44.62 12.89
CA SER A 584 -23.35 45.35 13.01
C SER A 584 -24.33 44.52 13.87
N THR A 585 -25.52 45.07 14.15
CA THR A 585 -26.54 44.39 14.96
C THR A 585 -27.20 43.22 14.24
N ALA A 586 -27.76 42.29 15.01
CA ALA A 586 -28.59 41.18 14.48
C ALA A 586 -30.04 41.62 14.24
N ASP A 587 -30.40 42.78 14.77
CA ASP A 587 -31.73 43.37 14.72
C ASP A 587 -31.85 44.44 13.60
N LEU A 588 -32.85 45.33 13.72
CA LEU A 588 -33.11 46.39 12.75
C LEU A 588 -32.58 47.77 13.18
N GLU A 589 -31.79 47.88 14.26
CA GLU A 589 -31.28 49.16 14.74
C GLU A 589 -30.28 49.76 13.74
N TRP A 590 -29.40 48.93 13.18
CA TRP A 590 -28.26 49.37 12.34
C TRP A 590 -28.36 48.95 10.87
N ASN A 591 -29.34 48.11 10.54
CA ASN A 591 -29.52 47.55 9.20
C ASN A 591 -30.98 47.11 8.94
N ASP A 592 -31.33 46.80 7.69
CA ASP A 592 -32.65 46.30 7.29
C ASP A 592 -32.64 44.83 6.83
N TRP A 593 -31.59 44.07 7.15
CA TRP A 593 -31.39 42.74 6.58
C TRP A 593 -32.51 41.75 6.89
N ALA A 594 -33.01 41.73 8.12
CA ALA A 594 -34.12 40.88 8.51
C ALA A 594 -35.45 41.22 7.80
N ARG A 595 -35.54 42.38 7.12
CA ARG A 595 -36.68 42.78 6.28
C ARG A 595 -36.47 42.51 4.79
N ALA A 596 -35.28 42.07 4.38
CA ALA A 596 -34.98 41.84 2.97
C ALA A 596 -35.93 40.78 2.37
N PRO A 597 -36.59 41.06 1.22
CA PRO A 597 -37.59 40.18 0.63
C PRO A 597 -37.00 38.91 0.02
N ASP A 598 -35.68 38.84 -0.13
CA ASP A 598 -34.96 37.67 -0.65
C ASP A 598 -34.80 36.55 0.38
N GLY A 599 -35.19 36.77 1.64
CA GLY A 599 -35.10 35.78 2.71
C GLY A 599 -33.65 35.47 3.14
N SER A 600 -32.68 36.26 2.66
CA SER A 600 -31.25 36.00 2.86
C SER A 600 -30.85 35.99 4.33
N PHE A 601 -31.51 36.79 5.17
CA PHE A 601 -31.28 36.79 6.63
C PHE A 601 -31.52 35.40 7.24
N VAL A 602 -32.68 34.80 7.00
CA VAL A 602 -33.05 33.51 7.61
C VAL A 602 -32.06 32.42 7.18
N VAL A 603 -31.79 32.31 5.88
CA VAL A 603 -30.87 31.29 5.37
C VAL A 603 -29.45 31.49 5.93
N THR A 604 -28.98 32.74 5.98
CA THR A 604 -27.64 33.04 6.50
C THR A 604 -27.52 32.72 7.98
N MET A 605 -28.52 33.04 8.80
CA MET A 605 -28.51 32.73 10.23
C MET A 605 -28.56 31.21 10.49
N LEU A 606 -29.35 30.48 9.70
CA LEU A 606 -29.37 29.02 9.76
C LEU A 606 -28.01 28.43 9.37
N GLU A 607 -27.43 28.83 8.24
CA GLU A 607 -26.12 28.34 7.79
C GLU A 607 -24.99 28.73 8.76
N LEU A 608 -25.06 29.92 9.37
CA LEU A 608 -24.13 30.36 10.41
C LEU A 608 -24.17 29.41 11.61
N VAL A 609 -25.35 29.06 12.13
CA VAL A 609 -25.48 28.14 13.27
C VAL A 609 -24.98 26.75 12.89
N HIS A 610 -25.33 26.23 11.71
CA HIS A 610 -24.86 24.92 11.26
C HIS A 610 -23.33 24.88 11.05
N TYR A 611 -22.74 25.99 10.58
CA TYR A 611 -21.31 26.12 10.38
C TYR A 611 -20.53 26.21 11.69
N LEU A 612 -21.05 26.97 12.66
CA LEU A 612 -20.45 27.15 13.98
C LEU A 612 -20.69 25.98 14.93
N ALA A 613 -21.73 25.17 14.71
CA ALA A 613 -22.06 24.05 15.55
C ALA A 613 -20.84 23.13 15.73
N ARG A 614 -20.56 22.80 16.99
CA ARG A 614 -19.44 21.95 17.41
C ARG A 614 -19.37 20.68 16.56
N ARG A 615 -18.22 20.37 15.97
CA ARG A 615 -18.01 19.10 15.23
C ARG A 615 -17.73 17.96 16.20
N SER A 616 -18.18 16.75 15.86
CA SER A 616 -17.78 15.54 16.58
C SER A 616 -16.29 15.27 16.32
N ASP A 617 -15.51 15.07 17.38
CA ASP A 617 -14.08 14.68 17.30
C ASP A 617 -13.94 13.18 16.92
N GLN A 618 -15.05 12.43 16.91
CA GLN A 618 -15.11 11.03 16.53
C GLN A 618 -15.20 10.86 15.00
N PRO A 619 -14.30 10.11 14.37
CA PRO A 619 -14.42 9.78 12.94
C PRO A 619 -15.70 8.99 12.66
N GLY A 620 -16.38 9.33 11.57
CA GLY A 620 -17.55 8.56 11.11
C GLY A 620 -17.19 7.16 10.61
N ALA A 621 -15.96 6.94 10.14
CA ALA A 621 -15.46 5.62 9.79
C ALA A 621 -13.93 5.56 9.89
N PHE A 622 -13.41 4.35 10.07
CA PHE A 622 -11.99 4.04 10.09
C PHE A 622 -11.60 3.20 8.87
N ALA A 623 -10.38 3.38 8.37
CA ALA A 623 -9.81 2.47 7.39
C ALA A 623 -9.26 1.21 8.10
N ALA A 624 -9.46 0.04 7.48
CA ALA A 624 -8.94 -1.22 7.98
C ALA A 624 -7.40 -1.18 8.14
N GLY A 625 -6.90 -1.86 9.18
CA GLY A 625 -5.50 -1.91 9.55
C GLY A 625 -5.01 -0.70 10.37
N ARG A 626 -5.89 0.27 10.67
CA ARG A 626 -5.62 1.40 11.58
C ARG A 626 -6.07 1.06 13.01
N PRO A 627 -5.44 1.68 14.03
CA PRO A 627 -5.91 1.56 15.41
C PRO A 627 -7.25 2.29 15.56
N LEU A 628 -8.24 1.60 16.13
CA LEU A 628 -9.50 2.22 16.51
C LEU A 628 -9.31 3.10 17.73
N TYR A 629 -10.21 4.06 17.93
CA TYR A 629 -10.37 4.76 19.19
C TYR A 629 -11.80 5.28 19.32
N VAL A 630 -12.20 5.54 20.56
CA VAL A 630 -13.44 6.27 20.86
C VAL A 630 -13.11 7.48 21.72
N THR A 631 -13.80 8.58 21.41
CA THR A 631 -13.71 9.83 22.14
C THR A 631 -14.91 9.94 23.06
N LEU A 632 -14.67 10.08 24.36
CA LEU A 632 -15.69 10.06 25.40
C LEU A 632 -15.71 11.38 26.17
N SER A 633 -16.91 11.76 26.63
CA SER A 633 -17.03 12.80 27.65
C SER A 633 -16.57 12.24 29.00
N PRO A 634 -15.54 12.82 29.64
CA PRO A 634 -15.03 12.35 30.93
C PRO A 634 -16.04 12.51 32.07
N GLN A 635 -17.07 13.35 31.88
CA GLN A 635 -18.15 13.58 32.85
C GLN A 635 -19.20 12.46 32.79
N MET A 636 -19.47 11.92 31.60
CA MET A 636 -20.57 10.98 31.36
C MET A 636 -20.13 9.52 31.46
N TYR A 637 -18.91 9.20 31.03
CA TYR A 637 -18.43 7.82 30.90
C TYR A 637 -17.21 7.54 31.77
N GLU A 638 -17.06 6.28 32.18
CA GLU A 638 -15.82 5.78 32.75
C GLU A 638 -14.71 5.78 31.69
N PRO A 639 -13.41 5.89 32.07
CA PRO A 639 -12.33 5.95 31.11
C PRO A 639 -11.92 4.58 30.55
N ALA A 640 -12.92 3.80 30.16
CA ALA A 640 -12.81 2.45 29.66
C ALA A 640 -13.89 2.16 28.61
N ALA A 641 -13.54 1.28 27.67
CA ALA A 641 -14.44 0.84 26.60
C ALA A 641 -14.19 -0.63 26.27
N ILE A 642 -15.24 -1.34 25.86
CA ILE A 642 -15.14 -2.73 25.40
C ILE A 642 -15.51 -2.79 23.92
N PHE A 643 -14.53 -3.11 23.08
CA PHE A 643 -14.69 -3.22 21.63
C PHE A 643 -15.05 -4.66 21.25
N LYS A 644 -16.15 -4.84 20.54
CA LYS A 644 -16.58 -6.13 19.95
C LYS A 644 -16.42 -6.05 18.44
N SER A 645 -15.70 -7.00 17.85
CA SER A 645 -15.56 -7.05 16.39
C SER A 645 -16.87 -7.48 15.72
N PRO A 646 -17.02 -7.24 14.41
CA PRO A 646 -18.15 -7.76 13.63
C PRO A 646 -18.31 -9.29 13.71
N ALA A 647 -17.26 -10.02 14.06
CA ALA A 647 -17.27 -11.48 14.23
C ALA A 647 -17.66 -11.94 15.65
N PHE A 648 -17.92 -11.02 16.60
CA PHE A 648 -18.38 -11.37 17.94
C PHE A 648 -19.71 -12.17 17.87
N PRO A 649 -19.89 -13.25 18.66
CA PRO A 649 -19.04 -13.73 19.75
C PRO A 649 -17.95 -14.75 19.37
N ASN A 650 -17.71 -14.98 18.08
CA ASN A 650 -16.68 -15.94 17.63
C ASN A 650 -15.26 -15.43 17.90
N GLU A 651 -15.08 -14.10 17.94
CA GLU A 651 -13.86 -13.43 18.40
C GLU A 651 -14.09 -12.79 19.79
N PRO A 652 -13.11 -12.86 20.71
CA PRO A 652 -13.25 -12.28 22.04
C PRO A 652 -13.27 -10.74 21.99
N PRO A 653 -13.99 -10.07 22.91
CA PRO A 653 -13.98 -8.62 22.99
C PRO A 653 -12.62 -8.09 23.45
N PHE A 654 -12.28 -6.88 23.03
CA PHE A 654 -11.08 -6.16 23.45
C PHE A 654 -11.46 -5.09 24.47
N ALA A 655 -11.05 -5.27 25.72
CA ALA A 655 -11.23 -4.26 26.76
C ALA A 655 -10.04 -3.29 26.77
N ALA A 656 -10.34 -2.00 26.78
CA ALA A 656 -9.35 -0.92 26.83
C ALA A 656 -9.69 0.08 27.94
N SER A 657 -8.65 0.70 28.48
CA SER A 657 -8.78 1.83 29.41
C SER A 657 -7.69 2.85 29.14
N THR A 658 -7.95 4.09 29.57
CA THR A 658 -7.00 5.19 29.45
C THR A 658 -6.95 5.99 30.75
N VAL A 659 -5.92 6.81 30.91
CA VAL A 659 -5.82 7.72 32.05
C VAL A 659 -6.55 9.01 31.69
N ALA A 660 -7.39 9.51 32.59
CA ALA A 660 -8.05 10.79 32.39
C ALA A 660 -7.00 11.90 32.18
N PRO A 661 -7.16 12.77 31.17
CA PRO A 661 -6.24 13.87 30.94
C PRO A 661 -6.16 14.77 32.19
N PRO A 662 -5.01 15.43 32.43
CA PRO A 662 -4.86 16.36 33.55
C PRO A 662 -5.74 17.61 33.41
N ASP A 663 -6.15 17.92 32.17
CA ASP A 663 -7.16 18.92 31.85
C ASP A 663 -8.54 18.25 31.82
N ALA A 664 -9.45 18.69 32.68
CA ALA A 664 -10.80 18.11 32.80
C ALA A 664 -11.66 18.36 31.56
N ASP A 665 -11.31 19.36 30.74
CA ASP A 665 -12.07 19.79 29.56
C ASP A 665 -11.53 19.15 28.27
N ALA A 666 -10.42 18.40 28.35
CA ALA A 666 -9.89 17.63 27.25
C ALA A 666 -10.72 16.35 27.03
N PRO A 667 -11.04 16.00 25.77
CA PRO A 667 -11.80 14.81 25.47
C PRO A 667 -11.00 13.57 25.86
N LEU A 668 -11.69 12.58 26.40
CA LEU A 668 -11.05 11.34 26.79
C LEU A 668 -10.97 10.40 25.59
N VAL A 669 -9.75 10.08 25.13
CA VAL A 669 -9.54 9.16 24.01
C VAL A 669 -9.14 7.78 24.54
N VAL A 670 -10.00 6.78 24.32
CA VAL A 670 -9.73 5.37 24.68
C VAL A 670 -9.24 4.62 23.43
N PRO A 671 -7.97 4.15 23.40
CA PRO A 671 -7.42 3.44 22.26
C PRO A 671 -7.99 2.01 22.17
N GLY A 672 -8.45 1.63 20.98
CA GLY A 672 -8.95 0.30 20.66
C GLY A 672 -7.91 -0.59 19.96
N PRO A 673 -8.34 -1.78 19.49
CA PRO A 673 -7.47 -2.68 18.74
C PRO A 673 -7.21 -2.15 17.32
N ASN A 674 -6.25 -2.76 16.60
CA ASN A 674 -6.15 -2.57 15.16
C ASN A 674 -7.35 -3.23 14.47
N ALA A 675 -8.06 -2.49 13.63
CA ALA A 675 -9.23 -3.01 12.93
C ALA A 675 -8.83 -3.92 11.77
N THR A 676 -8.84 -5.23 11.97
CA THR A 676 -8.50 -6.21 10.93
C THR A 676 -9.73 -6.80 10.23
N ARG A 677 -10.93 -6.38 10.62
CA ARG A 677 -12.21 -6.78 10.01
C ARG A 677 -12.95 -5.54 9.51
N LEU A 678 -13.66 -5.68 8.40
CA LEU A 678 -14.61 -4.71 7.88
C LEU A 678 -15.96 -4.85 8.58
N GLY A 679 -16.70 -3.74 8.65
CA GLY A 679 -18.03 -3.71 9.23
C GLY A 679 -18.12 -2.87 10.49
N THR A 680 -19.17 -3.12 11.27
CA THR A 680 -19.48 -2.31 12.45
C THR A 680 -18.96 -2.99 13.70
N TYR A 681 -17.96 -2.36 14.34
CA TYR A 681 -17.54 -2.71 15.68
C TYR A 681 -18.51 -2.12 16.68
N ILE A 682 -18.89 -2.91 17.68
CA ILE A 682 -19.78 -2.46 18.74
C ILE A 682 -18.94 -2.12 19.96
N VAL A 683 -19.00 -0.87 20.41
CA VAL A 683 -18.25 -0.41 21.59
C VAL A 683 -19.21 -0.22 22.75
N ASP A 684 -19.07 -1.04 23.80
CA ASP A 684 -19.81 -0.83 25.03
C ASP A 684 -19.09 0.21 25.89
N LEU A 685 -19.82 1.24 26.30
CA LEU A 685 -19.37 2.31 27.18
C LEU A 685 -20.08 2.23 28.52
N THR A 686 -19.32 2.31 29.60
CA THR A 686 -19.89 2.28 30.96
C THR A 686 -20.18 3.71 31.39
N PRO A 687 -21.47 4.11 31.56
CA PRO A 687 -21.79 5.41 32.11
C PRO A 687 -21.38 5.51 33.59
N ARG A 688 -21.03 6.71 34.03
CA ARG A 688 -20.83 7.00 35.46
C ARG A 688 -22.17 7.01 36.18
N SER A 689 -22.20 6.49 37.40
CA SER A 689 -23.42 6.34 38.23
C SER A 689 -24.19 7.64 38.46
N ASP A 690 -23.50 8.77 38.38
CA ASP A 690 -24.01 10.08 38.76
C ASP A 690 -24.93 10.69 37.68
N PHE A 691 -24.94 10.13 36.47
CA PHE A 691 -25.72 10.63 35.32
C PHE A 691 -27.05 9.87 35.08
N GLY A 692 -27.48 9.01 36.01
CA GLY A 692 -28.78 8.33 35.94
C GLY A 692 -28.91 7.28 34.83
N LEU A 693 -27.87 7.04 34.04
CA LEU A 693 -27.77 5.95 33.07
C LEU A 693 -27.29 4.69 33.79
N THR A 694 -28.12 3.65 33.82
CA THR A 694 -27.82 2.38 34.52
C THR A 694 -27.37 1.26 33.59
N ALA A 695 -27.53 1.42 32.28
CA ALA A 695 -27.14 0.44 31.27
C ALA A 695 -25.94 0.94 30.45
N PRO A 696 -25.03 0.03 30.04
CA PRO A 696 -23.97 0.37 29.09
C PRO A 696 -24.55 1.02 27.84
N THR A 697 -23.95 2.12 27.39
CA THR A 697 -24.30 2.75 26.11
C THR A 697 -23.55 2.04 25.00
N VAL A 698 -24.24 1.76 23.89
CA VAL A 698 -23.67 1.08 22.74
C VAL A 698 -23.29 2.13 21.70
N HIS A 699 -22.01 2.17 21.32
CA HIS A 699 -21.50 3.09 20.31
C HIS A 699 -20.94 2.30 19.11
N PRO A 700 -21.58 2.35 17.93
CA PRO A 700 -21.08 1.67 16.73
C PRO A 700 -19.90 2.45 16.13
N VAL A 701 -18.83 1.73 15.79
CA VAL A 701 -17.65 2.25 15.09
C VAL A 701 -17.51 1.50 13.77
N CYS A 702 -17.64 2.21 12.66
CA CYS A 702 -17.57 1.61 11.33
C CYS A 702 -16.12 1.50 10.81
N VAL A 703 -15.80 0.37 10.20
CA VAL A 703 -14.51 0.11 9.54
C VAL A 703 -14.75 -0.29 8.10
N ASN A 704 -14.10 0.41 7.18
CA ASN A 704 -14.15 0.18 5.74
C ASN A 704 -12.78 -0.17 5.18
N LEU A 705 -12.77 -0.71 3.96
CA LEU A 705 -11.54 -0.98 3.24
C LEU A 705 -10.78 0.34 3.00
N ASP A 706 -9.45 0.28 2.97
CA ASP A 706 -8.65 1.41 2.52
C ASP A 706 -8.93 1.64 1.02
N PRO A 707 -9.38 2.84 0.58
CA PRO A 707 -9.74 3.09 -0.82
C PRO A 707 -8.60 2.81 -1.82
N ALA A 708 -7.34 2.80 -1.37
CA ALA A 708 -6.20 2.44 -2.20
C ALA A 708 -6.21 0.95 -2.65
N GLU A 709 -6.87 0.07 -1.90
CA GLU A 709 -7.00 -1.36 -2.25
C GLU A 709 -7.90 -1.58 -3.48
N SER A 710 -8.83 -0.65 -3.74
CA SER A 710 -9.77 -0.76 -4.87
C SER A 710 -9.10 -0.59 -6.24
N ASP A 711 -7.92 0.03 -6.30
CA ASP A 711 -7.13 0.09 -7.53
C ASP A 711 -6.32 -1.20 -7.72
N LEU A 712 -6.95 -2.19 -8.34
CA LEU A 712 -6.35 -3.51 -8.57
C LEU A 712 -5.28 -3.53 -9.69
N SER A 713 -4.75 -2.37 -10.09
CA SER A 713 -3.66 -2.29 -11.07
C SER A 713 -2.42 -3.02 -10.57
N VAL A 714 -1.85 -3.86 -11.43
CA VAL A 714 -0.68 -4.68 -11.12
C VAL A 714 0.58 -3.98 -11.62
N ALA A 715 1.65 -4.05 -10.82
CA ALA A 715 2.96 -3.55 -11.18
C ALA A 715 3.47 -4.16 -12.50
N SER A 716 3.87 -3.30 -13.45
CA SER A 716 4.49 -3.78 -14.69
C SER A 716 5.83 -4.49 -14.43
N PRO A 717 6.22 -5.48 -15.26
CA PRO A 717 7.51 -6.16 -15.12
C PRO A 717 8.70 -5.20 -15.04
N ALA A 718 8.74 -4.18 -15.90
CA ALA A 718 9.81 -3.18 -15.89
C ALA A 718 9.86 -2.36 -14.59
N ALA A 719 8.71 -2.11 -13.96
CA ALA A 719 8.67 -1.41 -12.68
C ALA A 719 9.13 -2.29 -11.52
N LEU A 720 8.80 -3.60 -11.55
CA LEU A 720 9.32 -4.58 -10.59
C LEU A 720 10.84 -4.77 -10.76
N ASP A 721 11.33 -4.84 -12.00
CA ASP A 721 12.77 -4.90 -12.30
C ASP A 721 13.51 -3.69 -11.72
N ALA A 722 12.94 -2.49 -11.88
CA ALA A 722 13.48 -1.26 -11.28
C ALA A 722 13.44 -1.29 -9.75
N ALA A 723 12.36 -1.79 -9.15
CA ALA A 723 12.21 -1.95 -7.71
C ALA A 723 13.23 -2.95 -7.12
N LEU A 724 13.60 -3.97 -7.90
CA LEU A 724 14.58 -5.02 -7.56
C LEU A 724 16.00 -4.74 -8.08
N ALA A 725 16.27 -3.57 -8.66
CA ALA A 725 17.58 -3.24 -9.21
C ALA A 725 18.72 -3.51 -8.20
N GLY A 726 19.72 -4.31 -8.60
CA GLY A 726 20.84 -4.74 -7.74
C GLY A 726 20.59 -6.03 -6.94
N ILE A 727 19.44 -6.69 -7.11
CA ILE A 727 19.13 -8.01 -6.54
C ILE A 727 18.91 -8.98 -7.71
N PRO A 728 19.64 -10.10 -7.80
CA PRO A 728 19.31 -11.18 -8.73
C PRO A 728 17.86 -11.63 -8.55
N HIS A 729 17.04 -11.52 -9.59
CA HIS A 729 15.63 -11.86 -9.50
C HIS A 729 15.09 -12.55 -10.74
N GLU A 730 13.97 -13.24 -10.56
CA GLU A 730 13.19 -13.89 -11.60
C GLU A 730 11.71 -13.58 -11.36
N LEU A 731 11.02 -13.10 -12.40
CA LEU A 731 9.58 -12.87 -12.39
C LEU A 731 8.92 -14.00 -13.17
N VAL A 732 7.95 -14.65 -12.55
CA VAL A 732 7.22 -15.78 -13.13
C VAL A 732 5.73 -15.51 -13.07
N ALA A 733 5.00 -15.79 -14.16
CA ALA A 733 3.57 -15.47 -14.23
C ALA A 733 2.73 -16.41 -13.37
N THR A 734 3.19 -17.65 -13.13
CA THR A 734 2.51 -18.64 -12.30
C THR A 734 3.51 -19.57 -11.61
N ALA A 735 3.11 -20.22 -10.50
CA ALA A 735 3.92 -21.26 -9.88
C ALA A 735 4.14 -22.49 -10.79
N ASP A 736 3.20 -22.77 -11.69
CA ASP A 736 3.34 -23.85 -12.68
C ASP A 736 4.52 -23.61 -13.62
N GLU A 737 4.61 -22.40 -14.16
CA GLU A 737 5.72 -21.98 -15.01
C GLU A 737 7.06 -22.05 -14.26
N PHE A 738 7.08 -21.66 -12.98
CA PHE A 738 8.29 -21.73 -12.14
C PHE A 738 8.73 -23.18 -11.94
N LEU A 739 7.81 -24.06 -11.53
CA LEU A 739 8.11 -25.47 -11.27
C LEU A 739 8.52 -26.19 -12.56
N GLN A 740 7.88 -25.89 -13.69
CA GLN A 740 8.29 -26.40 -14.99
C GLN A 740 9.70 -25.90 -15.34
N GLY A 741 9.99 -24.60 -15.23
CA GLY A 741 11.33 -24.05 -15.48
C GLY A 741 12.41 -24.66 -14.59
N ALA A 742 12.11 -24.86 -13.31
CA ALA A 742 12.99 -25.51 -12.35
C ALA A 742 13.27 -26.98 -12.71
N GLU A 743 12.25 -27.73 -13.13
CA GLU A 743 12.42 -29.11 -13.61
C GLU A 743 13.26 -29.20 -14.89
N HIS A 744 13.22 -28.19 -15.74
CA HIS A 744 14.06 -28.08 -16.95
C HIS A 744 15.49 -27.62 -16.66
N THR A 745 15.79 -27.09 -15.46
CA THR A 745 17.14 -26.68 -15.02
C THR A 745 18.01 -27.89 -14.60
N ARG A 746 17.83 -29.04 -15.25
CA ARG A 746 18.72 -30.19 -15.12
C ARG A 746 19.98 -29.93 -15.94
N GLN A 747 21.16 -29.98 -15.31
CA GLN A 747 22.41 -29.85 -16.06
C GLN A 747 22.66 -31.13 -16.87
N GLU A 748 22.43 -31.05 -18.18
CA GLU A 748 22.73 -32.14 -19.08
C GLU A 748 24.25 -32.28 -19.26
N LEU A 749 24.79 -33.49 -19.10
CA LEU A 749 26.23 -33.75 -19.25
C LEU A 749 26.66 -33.92 -20.71
N TRP A 750 25.73 -33.86 -21.66
CA TRP A 750 26.03 -34.12 -23.06
C TRP A 750 27.10 -33.18 -23.68
N PRO A 751 27.22 -31.88 -23.32
CA PRO A 751 28.28 -31.03 -23.89
C PRO A 751 29.66 -31.50 -23.43
N ALA A 752 29.80 -31.85 -22.15
CA ALA A 752 31.04 -32.39 -21.59
C ALA A 752 31.36 -33.78 -22.17
N LEU A 753 30.35 -34.65 -22.31
CA LEU A 753 30.50 -35.97 -22.94
C LEU A 753 30.86 -35.86 -24.43
N LEU A 754 30.36 -34.86 -25.14
CA LEU A 754 30.71 -34.62 -26.54
C LEU A 754 32.20 -34.30 -26.66
N VAL A 755 32.69 -33.34 -25.85
CA VAL A 755 34.11 -32.98 -25.81
C VAL A 755 34.97 -34.18 -25.45
N PHE A 756 34.57 -34.94 -24.42
CA PHE A 756 35.26 -36.17 -24.02
C PHE A 756 35.30 -37.24 -25.14
N THR A 757 34.19 -37.43 -25.85
CA THR A 757 34.10 -38.36 -26.99
C THR A 757 35.06 -37.94 -28.11
N VAL A 758 35.09 -36.65 -28.44
CA VAL A 758 35.99 -36.09 -29.46
C VAL A 758 37.45 -36.28 -29.06
N ILE A 759 37.81 -35.95 -27.81
CA ILE A 759 39.18 -36.16 -27.29
C ILE A 759 39.58 -37.63 -27.36
N THR A 760 38.67 -38.54 -27.00
CA THR A 760 38.91 -39.99 -27.07
C THR A 760 39.18 -40.46 -28.50
N LEU A 761 38.36 -40.02 -29.47
CA LEU A 761 38.54 -40.35 -30.88
C LEU A 761 39.86 -39.78 -31.43
N MET A 762 40.18 -38.53 -31.12
CA MET A 762 41.45 -37.92 -31.53
C MET A 762 42.65 -38.65 -30.92
N SER A 763 42.56 -39.05 -29.64
CA SER A 763 43.60 -39.79 -28.94
C SER A 763 43.80 -41.18 -29.54
N GLU A 764 42.71 -41.87 -29.92
CA GLU A 764 42.78 -43.15 -30.62
C GLU A 764 43.48 -43.02 -31.97
N GLN A 765 43.10 -42.04 -32.79
CA GLN A 765 43.71 -41.80 -34.11
C GLN A 765 45.19 -41.41 -34.00
N PHE A 766 45.52 -40.55 -33.03
CA PHE A 766 46.90 -40.14 -32.78
C PHE A 766 47.76 -41.32 -32.33
N LEU A 767 47.29 -42.13 -31.38
CA LEU A 767 48.01 -43.30 -30.89
C LEU A 767 48.14 -44.37 -31.97
N ALA A 768 47.10 -44.60 -32.78
CA ALA A 768 47.15 -45.52 -33.91
C ALA A 768 48.22 -45.09 -34.93
N TRP A 769 48.27 -43.81 -35.29
CA TRP A 769 49.31 -43.25 -36.16
C TRP A 769 50.70 -43.33 -35.53
N TRP A 770 50.82 -43.03 -34.24
CA TRP A 770 52.09 -43.06 -33.51
C TRP A 770 52.67 -44.47 -33.42
N PHE A 771 51.82 -45.48 -33.16
CA PHE A 771 52.20 -46.89 -33.13
C PHE A 771 52.51 -47.44 -34.53
N ALA A 772 51.98 -46.84 -35.60
CA ALA A 772 52.22 -47.25 -36.98
C ALA A 772 53.56 -46.75 -37.59
N LYS A 773 54.29 -45.82 -36.94
CA LYS A 773 55.58 -45.31 -37.47
C LYS A 773 56.69 -46.37 -37.42
N PRO A 774 57.32 -46.74 -38.55
CA PRO A 774 58.53 -47.57 -38.54
C PRO A 774 59.68 -46.77 -37.93
N ARG A 775 60.27 -47.26 -36.83
CA ARG A 775 61.53 -46.71 -36.31
C ARG A 775 62.68 -47.31 -37.11
N THR A 776 63.16 -46.59 -38.12
CA THR A 776 64.38 -46.93 -38.85
C THR A 776 65.55 -46.97 -37.86
N GLY A 777 66.09 -48.17 -37.64
CA GLY A 777 67.38 -48.36 -36.99
C GLY A 777 68.47 -47.72 -37.84
N SER A 778 69.23 -46.81 -37.23
CA SER A 778 70.45 -46.26 -37.79
C SER A 778 71.49 -47.39 -37.93
N GLY A 779 71.82 -47.78 -39.16
CA GLY A 779 72.93 -48.70 -39.39
C GLY A 779 72.91 -49.33 -40.78
N LEU A 780 73.97 -49.06 -41.52
CA LEU A 780 74.45 -49.73 -42.74
C LEU A 780 74.05 -49.13 -44.09
N ALA A 781 75.08 -48.52 -44.67
CA ALA A 781 75.24 -48.02 -46.02
C ALA A 781 75.12 -49.12 -47.08
N THR A 782 74.80 -48.73 -48.32
CA THR A 782 75.46 -49.17 -49.58
C THR A 782 74.90 -48.40 -50.81
N PRO A 783 75.59 -48.40 -51.98
CA PRO A 783 75.79 -47.22 -52.81
C PRO A 783 75.28 -47.36 -54.28
N VAL A 784 75.37 -46.27 -55.07
CA VAL A 784 75.75 -46.16 -56.53
C VAL A 784 74.93 -46.97 -57.57
N ALA A 785 74.66 -46.57 -58.82
CA ALA A 785 74.58 -45.33 -59.59
C ALA A 785 74.06 -45.72 -61.01
N ALA A 786 73.47 -44.74 -61.72
CA ALA A 786 73.38 -44.60 -63.19
C ALA A 786 72.53 -45.65 -63.97
N ILE A 787 71.77 -45.34 -65.04
CA ILE A 787 72.15 -44.70 -66.31
C ILE A 787 70.86 -44.30 -67.11
N SER A 788 70.94 -43.15 -67.82
CA SER A 788 70.18 -42.72 -69.03
C SER A 788 68.68 -42.38 -68.90
N GLY A 789 68.11 -41.39 -69.58
CA GLY A 789 68.60 -40.54 -70.66
C GLY A 789 67.64 -39.38 -70.98
N ARG A 790 68.20 -38.37 -71.64
CA ARG A 790 67.65 -37.06 -72.04
C ARG A 790 66.33 -37.11 -72.85
N ARG A 791 65.45 -36.12 -72.64
CA ARG A 791 65.08 -35.00 -73.58
C ARG A 791 63.80 -34.31 -73.04
N ARG A 792 63.91 -33.06 -72.58
CA ARG A 792 63.59 -31.79 -73.28
C ARG A 792 62.11 -31.66 -73.71
N LEU A 793 61.39 -30.76 -73.04
CA LEU A 793 60.76 -29.52 -73.59
C LEU A 793 60.22 -28.75 -72.36
N ALA A 794 60.84 -27.66 -71.90
CA ALA A 794 60.75 -26.28 -72.42
C ALA A 794 59.29 -25.84 -72.61
N GLY A 795 58.74 -24.83 -71.91
CA GLY A 795 59.30 -23.95 -70.92
C GLY A 795 58.32 -22.82 -70.58
N ARG A 796 58.80 -21.89 -69.74
CA ARG A 796 58.31 -20.50 -69.51
C ARG A 796 56.93 -20.38 -68.83
N LEU A 797 56.67 -19.50 -67.85
CA LEU A 797 57.42 -18.40 -67.25
C LEU A 797 56.79 -18.08 -65.88
N ARG A 798 57.60 -18.24 -64.83
CA ARG A 798 57.80 -17.33 -63.71
C ARG A 798 57.09 -15.96 -63.75
N ARG A 799 56.47 -15.65 -62.61
CA ARG A 799 56.68 -14.48 -61.70
C ARG A 799 55.77 -13.25 -61.82
N GLY A 800 55.36 -12.83 -60.62
CA GLY A 800 54.93 -11.47 -60.24
C GLY A 800 53.81 -11.58 -59.21
N ARG A 801 54.05 -11.94 -57.93
CA ARG A 801 54.53 -11.09 -56.82
C ARG A 801 53.85 -9.70 -56.78
N GLN A 802 52.98 -9.55 -55.76
CA GLN A 802 52.58 -8.33 -55.04
C GLN A 802 51.86 -7.21 -55.81
N ALA A 803 50.60 -6.97 -55.41
CA ALA A 803 50.17 -5.66 -54.91
C ALA A 803 48.82 -5.80 -54.17
N ALA A 804 48.79 -5.24 -52.96
CA ALA A 804 47.59 -4.98 -52.17
C ALA A 804 46.80 -3.80 -52.77
N VAL A 805 45.54 -3.64 -52.30
CA VAL A 805 44.90 -2.37 -51.86
C VAL A 805 43.40 -2.33 -52.21
N ARG A 806 42.59 -2.12 -51.15
CA ARG A 806 41.21 -1.62 -51.07
C ARG A 806 40.09 -2.50 -51.63
N ALA A 807 39.33 -3.19 -50.78
CA ALA A 807 38.26 -2.64 -49.92
C ALA A 807 37.17 -1.91 -50.72
N PHE A 808 36.13 -2.65 -51.08
CA PHE A 808 34.80 -2.10 -51.32
C PHE A 808 33.84 -2.74 -50.32
N ARG A 809 33.39 -1.91 -49.37
CA ARG A 809 32.28 -2.17 -48.46
C ARG A 809 30.97 -2.23 -49.25
N GLY A 810 30.05 -3.04 -48.73
CA GLY A 810 28.62 -2.69 -48.70
C GLY A 810 27.75 -3.43 -49.71
N ASN A 811 27.09 -4.50 -49.27
CA ASN A 811 25.65 -4.50 -49.00
C ASN A 811 25.18 -5.91 -48.56
N ARG A 812 24.50 -5.95 -47.40
CA ARG A 812 23.25 -6.67 -47.01
C ARG A 812 22.97 -8.11 -47.53
N PRO A 813 22.02 -8.85 -46.91
CA PRO A 813 21.25 -8.62 -45.69
C PRO A 813 21.62 -9.53 -44.51
#